data_AF-A0A495L287-F1
#
_entry.id   AF-A0A495L287-F1
#
_cell.length_a   1.000
_cell.length_b   1.000
_cell.length_c   1.000
_cell.angle_alpha   90.00
_cell.angle_beta   90.00
_cell.angle_gamma   90.00
#
_symmetry.space_group_name_H-M   'P 1'
#
loop_
_entity.id
_entity.type
_entity.pdbx_description
1 polymer ?
#
loop_
_entity_poly.entity_id
_entity_poly.type
_entity_poly.pdbx_seq_one_letter_code
_entity_poly.pdbx_strand_id
1 'polypeptide(L)'
;MPHAPADPVRPPVRLLAVAAALLAALAVLVAVVAPAPAAADGTGQPTTPAAHVAALMAEEPEGRAVVVSDLLAGEYDLQRVQEQVRAEFDRLGVPYRVFVSTDLSAFEGEEFLAAVQERSGREGLYVLLNAGQTVVVATTTPGTDLPTRDAGSVLMSDESYDYETPVPQLAAGYVDALLDPDVAERAERALNEALDQPAEGTEPVEPDDEAPSAWREFLDDMSPDSTNGPENTGTVAGMVGGTALGFGLSAAVLVWWRRSDRRVRFGSWAWAGGSVAVAAAVVVAGMVHVTSAPAEEPAEDSATPGPDAAESADLLAEPPYVAATERVDRVIGAWEGSPVFADPFITVDPAALEDLDAAVAAAPVPVHVAAVPVAGTDESDGDPEVLAHALAHTRGEDGVYVVVDATSGRGAFALLGVDPGSDPYDLSTAMSDAMPSAASVEVALALVDELGGARLDPEAEATVPMAARLHDDTIEDEEPTAPLGRYAADGLLPGLLILGPLVGVLLCLAFVPLYLLVRLVRATPGRRLRPTARREAARAVAALKAAGDLPAGDQAVRDLDTALIVLGEDPDELDLVGATVLARRAARRLEEGSAGGGGRVCMVDPLHGFASGKGGIPKANRSDLHLCGRCLRLTPSLRTPLRVAGPRGRRVPHLLLDERSWVTSWYGTRENLSGEKLLEESRAR
;
A
#
# COMPACT_ATOMS: atom_id res chain seq x y z
N MET A 1 -7.52 -55.72 -31.69
CA MET A 1 -8.03 -54.36 -31.44
C MET A 1 -6.87 -53.39 -31.65
N PRO A 2 -7.02 -52.37 -32.49
CA PRO A 2 -5.91 -51.63 -33.07
C PRO A 2 -5.46 -50.44 -32.20
N HIS A 3 -4.18 -50.09 -32.33
CA HIS A 3 -3.49 -48.96 -31.70
C HIS A 3 -4.10 -47.62 -32.13
N ALA A 4 -4.30 -46.73 -31.15
CA ALA A 4 -4.62 -45.32 -31.36
C ALA A 4 -3.34 -44.51 -31.61
N PRO A 5 -3.32 -43.57 -32.59
CA PRO A 5 -2.20 -42.65 -32.78
C PRO A 5 -2.25 -41.49 -31.78
N ALA A 6 -1.08 -41.03 -31.35
CA ALA A 6 -0.89 -39.83 -30.53
C ALA A 6 -0.83 -38.58 -31.43
N ASP A 7 -1.58 -37.54 -31.05
CA ASP A 7 -1.56 -36.23 -31.70
C ASP A 7 -0.28 -35.44 -31.34
N PRO A 8 0.33 -34.70 -32.30
CA PRO A 8 1.45 -33.81 -32.02
C PRO A 8 0.96 -32.51 -31.35
N VAL A 9 1.58 -32.16 -30.22
CA VAL A 9 1.40 -30.88 -29.53
C VAL A 9 1.96 -29.75 -30.42
N ARG A 10 1.07 -28.88 -30.91
CA ARG A 10 1.46 -27.63 -31.58
C ARG A 10 1.66 -26.54 -30.51
N PRO A 11 2.79 -25.82 -30.49
CA PRO A 11 2.94 -24.65 -29.61
C PRO A 11 1.99 -23.52 -30.06
N PRO A 12 1.56 -22.65 -29.13
CA PRO A 12 0.62 -21.59 -29.43
C PRO A 12 1.26 -20.52 -30.33
N VAL A 13 0.80 -20.45 -31.58
CA VAL A 13 1.20 -19.50 -32.63
C VAL A 13 0.98 -18.01 -32.25
N ARG A 14 0.37 -17.74 -31.09
CA ARG A 14 0.08 -16.37 -30.62
C ARG A 14 1.28 -15.65 -29.99
N LEU A 15 2.30 -16.35 -29.51
CA LEU A 15 3.50 -15.73 -28.90
C LEU A 15 4.53 -15.24 -29.94
N LEU A 16 4.61 -15.91 -31.09
CA LEU A 16 5.53 -15.53 -32.19
C LEU A 16 5.04 -14.32 -32.99
N ALA A 17 3.72 -14.07 -33.02
CA ALA A 17 3.15 -12.91 -33.69
C ALA A 17 3.34 -11.60 -32.90
N VAL A 18 3.37 -11.66 -31.57
CA VAL A 18 3.61 -10.49 -30.69
C VAL A 18 5.08 -10.08 -30.70
N ALA A 19 6.01 -11.04 -30.71
CA ALA A 19 7.44 -10.76 -30.83
C ALA A 19 7.82 -10.18 -32.22
N ALA A 20 7.16 -10.63 -33.30
CA ALA A 20 7.39 -10.08 -34.64
C ALA A 20 6.81 -8.66 -34.82
N ALA A 21 5.70 -8.32 -34.13
CA ALA A 21 5.14 -6.97 -34.13
C ALA A 21 6.02 -5.97 -33.36
N LEU A 22 6.61 -6.38 -32.23
CA LEU A 22 7.54 -5.56 -31.44
C LEU A 22 8.87 -5.30 -32.17
N LEU A 23 9.40 -6.28 -32.92
CA LEU A 23 10.59 -6.10 -33.75
C LEU A 23 10.35 -5.24 -35.01
N ALA A 24 9.13 -5.23 -35.55
CA ALA A 24 8.77 -4.35 -36.67
C ALA A 24 8.55 -2.89 -36.21
N ALA A 25 8.04 -2.67 -34.98
CA ALA A 25 7.94 -1.35 -34.38
C ALA A 25 9.31 -0.76 -34.05
N LEU A 26 10.27 -1.60 -33.62
CA LEU A 26 11.64 -1.16 -33.32
C LEU A 26 12.47 -0.84 -34.59
N ALA A 27 12.16 -1.47 -35.73
CA ALA A 27 12.84 -1.21 -37.01
C ALA A 27 12.37 0.07 -37.72
N VAL A 28 11.19 0.60 -37.38
CA VAL A 28 10.68 1.89 -37.88
C VAL A 28 11.29 3.07 -37.09
N LEU A 29 11.77 2.83 -35.86
CA LEU A 29 12.40 3.85 -35.03
C LEU A 29 13.87 4.17 -35.42
N VAL A 30 14.50 3.36 -36.28
CA VAL A 30 15.94 3.48 -36.61
C VAL A 30 16.21 4.06 -38.02
N ALA A 31 15.17 4.45 -38.77
CA ALA A 31 15.31 4.84 -40.18
C ALA A 31 15.18 6.35 -40.48
N VAL A 32 15.13 7.24 -39.47
CA VAL A 32 15.06 8.69 -39.69
C VAL A 32 16.15 9.41 -38.89
N VAL A 33 17.39 9.26 -39.34
CA VAL A 33 18.46 10.23 -39.07
C VAL A 33 19.08 10.58 -40.41
N ALA A 34 18.48 11.55 -41.09
CA ALA A 34 19.07 12.21 -42.24
C ALA A 34 19.72 13.51 -41.75
N PRO A 35 21.00 13.79 -42.08
CA PRO A 35 21.60 15.07 -41.76
C PRO A 35 20.96 16.16 -42.64
N ALA A 36 20.36 17.16 -42.00
CA ALA A 36 19.85 18.35 -42.66
C ALA A 36 21.01 19.21 -43.20
N PRO A 37 20.85 19.88 -44.35
CA PRO A 37 21.89 20.74 -44.90
C PRO A 37 22.03 22.02 -44.07
N ALA A 38 23.27 22.38 -43.76
CA ALA A 38 23.62 23.67 -43.18
C ALA A 38 23.13 24.80 -44.08
N ALA A 39 22.09 25.51 -43.62
CA ALA A 39 21.61 26.75 -44.20
C ALA A 39 22.36 27.94 -43.60
N ALA A 40 22.52 28.95 -44.43
CA ALA A 40 23.49 30.04 -44.30
C ALA A 40 23.20 31.03 -43.16
N ASP A 41 24.29 31.67 -42.73
CA ASP A 41 24.38 32.79 -41.79
C ASP A 41 23.30 33.86 -42.03
N GLY A 42 22.33 33.89 -41.12
CA GLY A 42 21.38 34.97 -40.91
C GLY A 42 21.44 35.37 -39.44
N THR A 43 21.49 36.67 -39.19
CA THR A 43 21.75 37.34 -37.91
C THR A 43 20.81 36.93 -36.77
N GLY A 44 21.38 36.36 -35.70
CA GLY A 44 20.72 36.15 -34.39
C GLY A 44 20.52 34.67 -34.01
N GLN A 45 21.59 33.89 -33.84
CA GLN A 45 21.45 32.53 -33.31
C GLN A 45 20.90 32.57 -31.88
N PRO A 46 19.96 31.67 -31.50
CA PRO A 46 19.51 31.53 -30.12
C PRO A 46 20.72 31.25 -29.23
N THR A 47 20.88 32.05 -28.18
CA THR A 47 21.98 31.93 -27.25
C THR A 47 21.80 30.65 -26.44
N THR A 48 22.62 29.64 -26.66
CA THR A 48 22.60 28.41 -25.84
C THR A 48 22.82 28.75 -24.35
N PRO A 49 22.30 27.97 -23.39
CA PRO A 49 22.51 28.21 -21.95
C PRO A 49 23.99 28.44 -21.59
N ALA A 50 24.89 27.60 -22.10
CA ALA A 50 26.33 27.73 -21.88
C ALA A 50 26.93 29.04 -22.45
N ALA A 51 26.39 29.56 -23.56
CA ALA A 51 26.82 30.84 -24.13
C ALA A 51 26.34 32.02 -23.28
N HIS A 52 25.13 31.94 -22.75
CA HIS A 52 24.60 32.94 -21.84
C HIS A 52 25.40 33.00 -20.54
N VAL A 53 25.63 31.86 -19.89
CA VAL A 53 26.46 31.79 -18.67
C VAL A 53 27.89 32.25 -18.92
N ALA A 54 28.51 31.85 -20.05
CA ALA A 54 29.84 32.34 -20.40
C ALA A 54 29.89 33.87 -20.59
N ALA A 55 28.82 34.48 -21.12
CA ALA A 55 28.71 35.93 -21.23
C ALA A 55 28.58 36.60 -19.85
N LEU A 56 27.72 36.08 -18.96
CA LEU A 56 27.60 36.57 -17.58
C LEU A 56 28.95 36.48 -16.83
N MET A 57 29.65 35.35 -16.97
CA MET A 57 30.98 35.16 -16.37
C MET A 57 32.05 36.12 -16.91
N ALA A 58 31.85 36.71 -18.11
CA ALA A 58 32.78 37.67 -18.70
C ALA A 58 32.59 39.09 -18.13
N GLU A 59 31.44 39.38 -17.53
CA GLU A 59 31.14 40.65 -16.84
C GLU A 59 31.75 40.68 -15.43
N GLU A 60 32.00 39.50 -14.85
CA GLU A 60 32.62 39.32 -13.55
C GLU A 60 34.15 39.60 -13.53
N PRO A 61 34.74 39.87 -12.35
CA PRO A 61 36.17 40.13 -12.22
C PRO A 61 37.07 39.02 -12.78
N GLU A 62 38.12 39.41 -13.50
CA GLU A 62 39.03 38.46 -14.15
C GLU A 62 39.67 37.49 -13.13
N GLY A 63 39.46 36.19 -13.36
CA GLY A 63 39.98 35.09 -12.53
C GLY A 63 39.20 34.81 -11.25
N ARG A 64 38.09 35.53 -10.99
CA ARG A 64 37.28 35.41 -9.77
C ARG A 64 35.78 35.51 -10.09
N ALA A 65 35.33 34.79 -11.11
CA ALA A 65 33.94 34.90 -11.57
C ALA A 65 33.03 33.97 -10.75
N VAL A 66 32.00 34.55 -10.15
CA VAL A 66 30.90 33.82 -9.52
C VAL A 66 29.61 34.41 -10.06
N VAL A 67 28.83 33.60 -10.75
CA VAL A 67 27.51 33.97 -11.28
C VAL A 67 26.48 33.15 -10.53
N VAL A 68 25.53 33.82 -9.89
CA VAL A 68 24.40 33.20 -9.21
C VAL A 68 23.15 33.40 -10.06
N SER A 69 22.47 32.30 -10.38
CA SER A 69 21.22 32.31 -11.14
C SER A 69 20.14 33.02 -10.33
N ASP A 70 19.30 33.80 -11.02
CA ASP A 70 18.15 34.45 -10.40
C ASP A 70 17.00 33.48 -10.08
N LEU A 71 17.09 32.24 -10.54
CA LEU A 71 16.22 31.13 -10.12
C LEU A 71 16.38 30.74 -8.63
N LEU A 72 17.28 31.40 -7.91
CA LEU A 72 17.49 31.22 -6.48
C LEU A 72 16.95 32.39 -5.65
N ALA A 73 16.31 33.38 -6.28
CA ALA A 73 15.89 34.61 -5.63
C ALA A 73 14.77 34.42 -4.59
N GLY A 74 14.07 33.28 -4.63
CA GLY A 74 13.04 32.97 -3.64
C GLY A 74 13.60 32.59 -2.28
N GLU A 75 14.69 31.82 -2.27
CA GLU A 75 15.28 31.30 -1.04
C GLU A 75 16.55 32.06 -0.62
N TYR A 76 17.23 32.72 -1.56
CA TYR A 76 18.56 33.29 -1.34
C TYR A 76 18.66 34.79 -1.65
N ASP A 77 19.34 35.52 -0.76
CA ASP A 77 19.98 36.79 -1.12
C ASP A 77 21.15 36.51 -2.10
N LEU A 78 20.89 36.71 -3.39
CA LEU A 78 21.80 36.37 -4.47
C LEU A 78 23.18 37.03 -4.32
N GLN A 79 23.21 38.30 -3.89
CA GLN A 79 24.46 39.03 -3.71
C GLN A 79 25.26 38.42 -2.55
N ARG A 80 24.60 38.12 -1.44
CA ARG A 80 25.24 37.51 -0.28
C ARG A 80 25.81 36.12 -0.63
N VAL A 81 25.04 35.29 -1.33
CA VAL A 81 25.52 33.98 -1.80
C VAL A 81 26.73 34.15 -2.71
N GLN A 82 26.67 35.06 -3.68
CA GLN A 82 27.78 35.34 -4.58
C GLN A 82 29.05 35.74 -3.82
N GLU A 83 28.94 36.62 -2.81
CA GLU A 83 30.06 37.06 -1.98
C GLU A 83 30.64 35.93 -1.12
N GLN A 84 29.79 35.09 -0.51
CA GLN A 84 30.22 33.97 0.32
C GLN A 84 30.91 32.89 -0.52
N VAL A 85 30.32 32.49 -1.64
CA VAL A 85 30.93 31.51 -2.56
C VAL A 85 32.26 32.05 -3.10
N ARG A 86 32.33 33.33 -3.48
CA ARG A 86 33.59 33.96 -3.91
C ARG A 86 34.65 33.93 -2.82
N ALA A 87 34.27 34.19 -1.57
CA ALA A 87 35.20 34.16 -0.43
C ALA A 87 35.78 32.75 -0.19
N GLU A 88 35.00 31.69 -0.38
CA GLU A 88 35.49 30.32 -0.28
C GLU A 88 36.47 29.99 -1.41
N PHE A 89 36.08 30.23 -2.66
CA PHE A 89 36.92 29.88 -3.81
C PHE A 89 38.23 30.68 -3.90
N ASP A 90 38.28 31.90 -3.34
CA ASP A 90 39.52 32.68 -3.20
C ASP A 90 40.64 31.93 -2.47
N ARG A 91 40.29 31.00 -1.57
CA ARG A 91 41.24 30.22 -0.78
C ARG A 91 42.11 29.30 -1.64
N LEU A 92 41.64 28.90 -2.81
CA LEU A 92 42.34 27.97 -3.72
C LEU A 92 43.57 28.60 -4.37
N GLY A 93 43.62 29.94 -4.50
CA GLY A 93 44.74 30.64 -5.12
C GLY A 93 44.91 30.38 -6.62
N VAL A 94 43.90 29.80 -7.30
CA VAL A 94 43.86 29.59 -8.75
C VAL A 94 42.68 30.36 -9.37
N PRO A 95 42.72 30.73 -10.67
CA PRO A 95 41.57 31.31 -11.33
C PRO A 95 40.37 30.37 -11.30
N TYR A 96 39.19 30.86 -10.94
CA TYR A 96 37.96 30.07 -10.89
C TYR A 96 36.77 30.77 -11.55
N ARG A 97 35.80 29.97 -11.97
CA ARG A 97 34.52 30.36 -12.56
C ARG A 97 33.44 29.45 -12.00
N VAL A 98 32.60 29.99 -11.13
CA VAL A 98 31.54 29.24 -10.47
C VAL A 98 30.21 29.73 -11.00
N PHE A 99 29.37 28.81 -11.48
CA PHE A 99 27.97 29.05 -11.73
C PHE A 99 27.16 28.38 -10.62
N VAL A 100 26.30 29.15 -9.98
CA VAL A 100 25.40 28.69 -8.93
C VAL A 100 23.98 28.74 -9.47
N SER A 101 23.26 27.62 -9.45
CA SER A 101 21.91 27.51 -10.00
C SER A 101 21.03 26.59 -9.15
N THR A 102 19.77 26.44 -9.54
CA THR A 102 18.93 25.31 -9.16
C THR A 102 19.19 24.12 -10.09
N ASP A 103 18.69 22.93 -9.71
CA ASP A 103 18.80 21.70 -10.51
C ASP A 103 17.92 21.77 -11.76
N LEU A 104 18.52 22.13 -12.89
CA LEU A 104 17.88 22.05 -14.20
C LEU A 104 18.63 21.05 -15.08
N SER A 105 17.86 20.23 -15.79
CA SER A 105 18.40 19.30 -16.79
C SER A 105 19.27 19.98 -17.85
N ALA A 106 19.03 21.26 -18.14
CA ALA A 106 19.85 22.06 -19.06
C ALA A 106 21.31 22.26 -18.60
N PHE A 107 21.59 22.06 -17.31
CA PHE A 107 22.91 22.18 -16.70
C PHE A 107 23.53 20.83 -16.33
N GLU A 108 22.84 19.71 -16.61
CA GLU A 108 23.32 18.39 -16.21
C GLU A 108 24.61 18.00 -16.94
N GLY A 109 25.58 17.57 -16.14
CA GLY A 109 26.78 16.89 -16.60
C GLY A 109 27.95 17.80 -16.99
N GLU A 110 29.08 17.14 -17.24
CA GLU A 110 30.34 17.80 -17.60
C GLU A 110 30.28 18.52 -18.97
N GLU A 111 29.32 18.16 -19.82
CA GLU A 111 29.14 18.73 -21.16
C GLU A 111 28.78 20.22 -21.11
N PHE A 112 27.90 20.62 -20.18
CA PHE A 112 27.54 22.01 -19.97
C PHE A 112 28.76 22.85 -19.58
N LEU A 113 29.54 22.41 -18.58
CA LEU A 113 30.74 23.13 -18.15
C LEU A 113 31.84 23.15 -19.22
N ALA A 114 32.01 22.05 -19.97
CA ALA A 114 32.93 22.03 -21.10
C ALA A 114 32.53 23.06 -22.18
N ALA A 115 31.23 23.18 -22.45
CA ALA A 115 30.67 24.15 -23.38
C ALA A 115 30.83 25.61 -22.89
N VAL A 116 30.70 25.86 -21.58
CA VAL A 116 30.99 27.17 -20.97
C VAL A 116 32.48 27.47 -21.05
N GLN A 117 33.35 26.51 -20.71
CA GLN A 117 34.80 26.63 -20.75
C GLN A 117 35.31 26.96 -22.16
N GLU A 118 34.82 26.26 -23.18
CA GLU A 118 35.18 26.50 -24.59
C GLU A 118 34.85 27.93 -25.01
N ARG A 119 33.65 28.42 -24.65
CA ARG A 119 33.18 29.76 -25.01
C ARG A 119 33.86 30.88 -24.24
N SER A 120 34.15 30.65 -22.96
CA SER A 120 34.90 31.61 -22.14
C SER A 120 36.34 31.74 -22.65
N GLY A 121 36.96 30.63 -23.08
CA GLY A 121 38.33 30.58 -23.57
C GLY A 121 39.38 30.94 -22.51
N ARG A 122 39.03 30.91 -21.23
CA ARG A 122 39.90 31.28 -20.12
C ARG A 122 40.38 30.07 -19.32
N GLU A 123 41.59 30.16 -18.79
CA GLU A 123 42.17 29.15 -17.89
C GLU A 123 41.56 29.23 -16.48
N GLY A 124 41.53 28.10 -15.76
CA GLY A 124 41.06 27.99 -14.39
C GLY A 124 40.25 26.72 -14.07
N LEU A 125 39.62 26.76 -12.90
CA LEU A 125 38.60 25.81 -12.43
C LEU A 125 37.21 26.31 -12.85
N TYR A 126 36.38 25.42 -13.38
CA TYR A 126 34.96 25.66 -13.68
C TYR A 126 34.12 24.78 -12.78
N VAL A 127 33.15 25.37 -12.08
CA VAL A 127 32.27 24.66 -11.13
C VAL A 127 30.82 25.03 -11.37
N LEU A 128 29.94 24.03 -11.31
CA LEU A 128 28.50 24.17 -11.19
C LEU A 128 28.10 23.71 -9.79
N LEU A 129 27.45 24.60 -9.04
CA LEU A 129 26.82 24.32 -7.75
C LEU A 129 25.31 24.41 -7.94
N ASN A 130 24.59 23.34 -7.57
CA ASN A 130 23.13 23.31 -7.63
C ASN A 130 22.56 23.41 -6.21
N ALA A 131 21.66 24.35 -5.96
CA ALA A 131 20.82 24.35 -4.77
C ALA A 131 19.94 23.09 -4.80
N GLY A 132 19.69 22.50 -3.63
CA GLY A 132 18.92 21.27 -3.55
C GLY A 132 19.67 20.02 -4.02
N GLN A 133 21.00 20.05 -4.14
CA GLN A 133 21.84 18.91 -4.55
C GLN A 133 23.17 18.88 -3.79
N THR A 134 23.67 17.69 -3.47
CA THR A 134 25.01 17.51 -2.87
C THR A 134 26.11 17.32 -3.93
N VAL A 135 25.72 17.11 -5.18
CA VAL A 135 26.65 16.83 -6.28
C VAL A 135 27.22 18.12 -6.86
N VAL A 136 28.54 18.24 -6.82
CA VAL A 136 29.28 19.35 -7.45
C VAL A 136 29.90 18.87 -8.76
N VAL A 137 29.52 19.51 -9.87
CA VAL A 137 30.13 19.24 -11.18
C VAL A 137 31.27 20.23 -11.38
N ALA A 138 32.46 19.73 -11.72
CA ALA A 138 33.63 20.59 -11.90
C ALA A 138 34.62 20.05 -12.93
N THR A 139 35.23 20.96 -13.67
CA THR A 139 36.26 20.66 -14.67
C THR A 139 37.39 21.69 -14.61
N THR A 140 38.58 21.31 -15.06
CA THR A 140 39.78 22.16 -15.06
C THR A 140 40.34 22.33 -16.46
N THR A 141 40.92 23.50 -16.72
CA THR A 141 41.69 23.72 -17.95
C THR A 141 43.08 23.11 -17.83
N PRO A 142 43.75 22.76 -18.95
CA PRO A 142 45.16 22.36 -18.93
C PRO A 142 46.02 23.38 -18.16
N GLY A 143 46.79 22.90 -17.18
CA GLY A 143 47.64 23.76 -16.32
C GLY A 143 47.10 23.99 -14.90
N THR A 144 45.82 23.66 -14.64
CA THR A 144 45.23 23.67 -13.30
C THR A 144 45.12 22.23 -12.79
N ASP A 145 45.97 21.85 -11.83
CA ASP A 145 45.98 20.51 -11.24
C ASP A 145 45.22 20.53 -9.92
N LEU A 146 43.94 20.16 -9.95
CA LEU A 146 43.05 20.06 -8.80
C LEU A 146 42.29 18.73 -8.83
N PRO A 147 42.13 18.04 -7.68
CA PRO A 147 41.45 16.75 -7.61
C PRO A 147 39.92 16.92 -7.59
N THR A 148 39.34 17.53 -8.63
CA THR A 148 37.92 17.93 -8.65
C THR A 148 36.96 16.76 -8.50
N ARG A 149 37.28 15.61 -9.11
CA ARG A 149 36.49 14.38 -9.03
C ARG A 149 36.51 13.78 -7.62
N ASP A 150 37.69 13.72 -7.02
CA ASP A 150 37.86 13.17 -5.67
C ASP A 150 37.16 14.06 -4.64
N ALA A 151 37.28 15.38 -4.77
CA ALA A 151 36.58 16.34 -3.92
C ALA A 151 35.05 16.19 -4.01
N GLY A 152 34.51 16.03 -5.23
CA GLY A 152 33.08 15.78 -5.43
C GLY A 152 32.63 14.45 -4.81
N SER A 153 33.43 13.39 -4.92
CA SER A 153 33.12 12.08 -4.30
C SER A 153 33.16 12.14 -2.77
N VAL A 154 34.10 12.88 -2.17
CA VAL A 154 34.15 13.05 -0.71
C VAL A 154 32.91 13.77 -0.21
N LEU A 155 32.49 14.85 -0.88
CA LEU A 155 31.32 15.63 -0.49
C LEU A 155 30.03 14.81 -0.59
N MET A 156 29.85 14.05 -1.68
CA MET A 156 28.68 13.21 -1.91
C MET A 156 28.53 12.08 -0.87
N SER A 157 29.63 11.65 -0.24
CA SER A 157 29.61 10.57 0.76
C SER A 157 29.65 11.08 2.21
N ASP A 158 29.70 12.39 2.43
CA ASP A 158 29.70 12.98 3.75
C ASP A 158 28.25 13.27 4.17
N GLU A 159 27.75 12.51 5.16
CA GLU A 159 26.38 12.60 5.68
C GLU A 159 26.03 13.98 6.29
N SER A 160 27.03 14.85 6.50
CA SER A 160 26.76 16.23 6.92
C SER A 160 26.27 17.14 5.78
N TYR A 161 26.29 16.65 4.54
CA TYR A 161 25.74 17.32 3.37
C TYR A 161 24.54 16.53 2.84
N ASP A 162 23.42 17.21 2.74
CA ASP A 162 22.15 16.71 2.21
C ASP A 162 21.55 17.71 1.21
N TYR A 163 20.34 17.42 0.76
CA TYR A 163 19.62 18.27 -0.19
C TYR A 163 19.18 19.61 0.42
N GLU A 164 19.17 19.75 1.74
CA GLU A 164 18.80 20.99 2.44
C GLU A 164 20.04 21.86 2.74
N THR A 165 21.24 21.36 2.42
CA THR A 165 22.48 22.05 2.73
C THR A 165 22.62 23.35 1.91
N PRO A 166 22.75 24.52 2.57
CA PRO A 166 22.82 25.80 1.85
C PRO A 166 24.03 25.87 0.93
N VAL A 167 23.86 26.46 -0.25
CA VAL A 167 24.92 26.55 -1.27
C VAL A 167 26.27 27.09 -0.75
N PRO A 168 26.33 28.15 0.09
CA PRO A 168 27.60 28.61 0.66
C PRO A 168 28.32 27.55 1.49
N GLN A 169 27.58 26.70 2.21
CA GLN A 169 28.16 25.60 3.01
C GLN A 169 28.65 24.47 2.10
N LEU A 170 27.89 24.14 1.06
CA LEU A 170 28.31 23.19 0.03
C LEU A 170 29.60 23.66 -0.67
N ALA A 171 29.68 24.94 -1.02
CA ALA A 171 30.87 25.56 -1.61
C ALA A 171 32.09 25.47 -0.67
N ALA A 172 31.89 25.77 0.62
CA ALA A 172 32.95 25.66 1.63
C ALA A 172 33.45 24.22 1.77
N GLY A 173 32.54 23.24 1.85
CA GLY A 173 32.87 21.81 1.91
C GLY A 173 33.65 21.33 0.69
N TYR A 174 33.22 21.74 -0.50
CA TYR A 174 33.92 21.41 -1.75
C TYR A 174 35.32 22.01 -1.81
N VAL A 175 35.49 23.28 -1.42
CA VAL A 175 36.80 23.94 -1.34
C VAL A 175 37.70 23.30 -0.29
N ASP A 176 37.16 22.93 0.87
CA ASP A 176 37.89 22.21 1.91
C ASP A 176 38.41 20.86 1.40
N ALA A 177 37.58 20.11 0.67
CA ALA A 177 37.98 18.87 0.03
C ALA A 177 39.06 19.08 -1.03
N LEU A 178 38.98 20.16 -1.84
CA LEU A 178 40.03 20.50 -2.83
C LEU A 178 41.38 20.87 -2.18
N LEU A 179 41.36 21.42 -0.97
CA LEU A 179 42.56 21.80 -0.21
C LEU A 179 43.12 20.65 0.64
N ASP A 180 42.37 19.57 0.83
CA ASP A 180 42.78 18.40 1.61
C ASP A 180 43.82 17.57 0.81
N PRO A 181 45.08 17.46 1.28
CA PRO A 181 46.09 16.65 0.60
C PRO A 181 45.75 15.16 0.54
N ASP A 182 44.83 14.69 1.40
CA ASP A 182 44.42 13.29 1.50
C ASP A 182 43.08 13.03 0.80
N VAL A 183 42.55 14.00 0.03
CA VAL A 183 41.23 13.89 -0.63
C VAL A 183 41.10 12.67 -1.54
N ALA A 184 42.16 12.28 -2.25
CA ALA A 184 42.15 11.08 -3.10
C ALA A 184 41.99 9.79 -2.28
N GLU A 185 42.66 9.69 -1.12
CA GLU A 185 42.51 8.53 -0.23
C GLU A 185 41.11 8.51 0.40
N ARG A 186 40.57 9.69 0.76
CA ARG A 186 39.21 9.80 1.29
C ARG A 186 38.17 9.45 0.24
N ALA A 187 38.31 9.90 -1.00
CA ALA A 187 37.42 9.57 -2.10
C ALA A 187 37.45 8.08 -2.43
N GLU A 188 38.63 7.45 -2.44
CA GLU A 188 38.74 6.01 -2.62
C GLU A 188 38.10 5.24 -1.47
N ARG A 189 38.25 5.71 -0.22
CA ARG A 189 37.57 5.11 0.95
C ARG A 189 36.05 5.24 0.83
N ALA A 190 35.56 6.43 0.52
CA ALA A 190 34.14 6.71 0.32
C ALA A 190 33.55 5.85 -0.81
N LEU A 191 34.26 5.74 -1.94
CA LEU A 191 33.86 4.88 -3.05
C LEU A 191 33.86 3.40 -2.65
N ASN A 192 34.86 2.93 -1.91
CA ASN A 192 34.90 1.56 -1.43
C ASN A 192 33.79 1.28 -0.41
N GLU A 193 33.50 2.22 0.49
CA GLU A 193 32.37 2.13 1.43
C GLU A 193 31.04 2.09 0.68
N ALA A 194 30.85 2.91 -0.36
CA ALA A 194 29.67 2.90 -1.22
C ALA A 194 29.55 1.63 -2.09
N LEU A 195 30.67 1.00 -2.47
CA LEU A 195 30.69 -0.28 -3.21
C LEU A 195 30.54 -1.50 -2.29
N ASP A 196 31.04 -1.41 -1.05
CA ASP A 196 30.90 -2.42 0.00
C ASP A 196 29.51 -2.35 0.63
N GLN A 197 28.83 -1.20 0.56
CA GLN A 197 27.39 -1.13 0.74
C GLN A 197 26.74 -1.97 -0.36
N PRO A 198 26.04 -3.06 -0.01
CA PRO A 198 25.29 -3.83 -0.98
C PRO A 198 24.30 -2.88 -1.66
N ALA A 199 24.47 -2.65 -2.95
CA ALA A 199 23.67 -1.68 -3.71
C ALA A 199 22.20 -1.78 -3.25
N GLU A 200 21.64 -0.68 -2.74
CA GLU A 200 20.37 -0.59 -2.00
C GLU A 200 19.11 -1.09 -2.77
N GLY A 201 19.27 -1.75 -3.92
CA GLY A 201 18.22 -2.51 -4.63
C GLY A 201 18.55 -3.99 -4.89
N THR A 202 19.69 -4.48 -4.42
CA THR A 202 20.19 -5.85 -4.60
C THR A 202 20.83 -6.43 -3.33
N GLU A 203 20.42 -5.92 -2.17
CA GLU A 203 20.41 -6.72 -0.95
C GLU A 203 19.73 -8.06 -1.25
N PRO A 204 20.38 -9.22 -1.03
CA PRO A 204 19.74 -10.52 -1.16
C PRO A 204 18.78 -10.72 0.01
N VAL A 205 17.71 -9.92 0.14
CA VAL A 205 16.68 -9.95 1.20
C VAL A 205 17.21 -10.70 2.42
N GLU A 206 18.13 -10.08 3.16
CA GLU A 206 18.44 -10.62 4.48
C GLU A 206 17.08 -10.63 5.22
N PRO A 207 16.58 -11.79 5.69
CA PRO A 207 15.20 -11.91 6.16
C PRO A 207 14.82 -11.06 7.39
N ASP A 208 15.73 -10.23 7.91
CA ASP A 208 15.66 -9.71 9.28
C ASP A 208 15.74 -8.17 9.39
N ASP A 209 16.12 -7.41 8.35
CA ASP A 209 15.96 -5.94 8.34
C ASP A 209 14.73 -5.56 7.50
N GLU A 210 13.58 -5.73 8.15
CA GLU A 210 12.27 -5.31 7.67
C GLU A 210 12.34 -3.83 7.29
N ALA A 211 12.38 -3.52 5.98
CA ALA A 211 11.89 -2.25 5.44
C ALA A 211 10.69 -1.83 6.29
N PRO A 212 10.67 -0.61 6.86
CA PRO A 212 9.72 -0.23 7.91
C PRO A 212 8.39 -0.74 7.46
N SER A 213 7.94 -1.81 8.13
CA SER A 213 6.84 -2.58 7.57
C SER A 213 5.71 -1.60 7.35
N ALA A 214 4.82 -1.83 6.38
CA ALA A 214 3.63 -0.96 6.24
C ALA A 214 2.89 -0.77 7.58
N TRP A 215 3.16 -1.65 8.55
CA TRP A 215 2.78 -1.49 9.95
C TRP A 215 3.55 -0.42 10.75
N ARG A 216 4.87 -0.26 10.60
CA ARG A 216 5.66 0.78 11.26
C ARG A 216 5.32 2.17 10.74
N GLU A 217 5.26 2.35 9.41
CA GLU A 217 4.79 3.60 8.79
C GLU A 217 3.39 3.97 9.27
N PHE A 218 2.48 2.98 9.32
CA PHE A 218 1.16 3.17 9.89
C PHE A 218 1.14 3.49 11.40
N LEU A 219 2.10 2.98 12.18
CA LEU A 219 2.24 3.31 13.61
C LEU A 219 2.78 4.74 13.79
N ASP A 220 3.70 5.18 12.94
CA ASP A 220 4.26 6.53 12.94
C ASP A 220 3.19 7.55 12.51
N ASP A 221 2.36 7.21 11.52
CA ASP A 221 1.17 7.96 11.11
C ASP A 221 0.05 8.03 12.17
N MET A 222 0.11 7.18 13.20
CA MET A 222 -0.77 7.24 14.37
C MET A 222 -0.15 8.00 15.54
N SER A 223 1.11 8.46 15.42
CA SER A 223 1.74 9.26 16.46
C SER A 223 0.88 10.49 16.73
N PRO A 224 0.48 10.78 17.99
CA PRO A 224 -0.36 11.92 18.32
C PRO A 224 0.28 13.26 17.94
N ASP A 225 1.59 13.26 17.70
CA ASP A 225 2.40 14.43 17.33
C ASP A 225 2.42 14.66 15.80
N SER A 226 1.98 13.70 15.00
CA SER A 226 1.86 13.86 13.55
C SER A 226 0.58 14.62 13.16
N THR A 227 0.60 15.33 12.03
CA THR A 227 -0.57 16.07 11.51
C THR A 227 -1.80 15.18 11.39
N ASN A 228 -1.66 13.93 10.94
CA ASN A 228 -2.79 13.01 10.76
C ASN A 228 -2.99 12.04 11.95
N GLY A 229 -2.13 12.12 12.97
CA GLY A 229 -2.07 11.20 14.10
C GLY A 229 -3.37 11.03 14.89
N PRO A 230 -3.98 12.13 15.35
CA PRO A 230 -5.24 12.08 16.06
C PRO A 230 -6.37 11.46 15.23
N GLU A 231 -6.45 11.80 13.94
CA GLU A 231 -7.45 11.24 13.01
C GLU A 231 -7.23 9.74 12.79
N ASN A 232 -6.01 9.32 12.48
CA ASN A 232 -5.66 7.91 12.26
C ASN A 232 -5.90 7.07 13.52
N THR A 233 -5.48 7.57 14.69
CA THR A 233 -5.76 6.94 15.98
C THR A 233 -7.27 6.81 16.23
N GLY A 234 -8.03 7.85 15.89
CA GLY A 234 -9.49 7.85 15.93
C GLY A 234 -10.07 6.76 15.03
N THR A 235 -9.64 6.70 13.78
CA THR A 235 -10.08 5.72 12.78
C THR A 235 -9.87 4.30 13.27
N VAL A 236 -8.68 3.98 13.81
CA VAL A 236 -8.36 2.64 14.33
C VAL A 236 -9.16 2.31 15.58
N ALA A 237 -9.22 3.22 16.56
CA ALA A 237 -10.01 3.01 17.77
C ALA A 237 -11.50 2.80 17.44
N GLY A 238 -12.02 3.61 16.51
CA GLY A 238 -13.36 3.50 15.96
C GLY A 238 -13.57 2.15 15.27
N MET A 239 -12.70 1.77 14.35
CA MET A 239 -12.80 0.51 13.60
C MET A 239 -12.80 -0.71 14.51
N VAL A 240 -11.92 -0.76 15.51
CA VAL A 240 -11.87 -1.86 16.49
C VAL A 240 -13.14 -1.87 17.36
N GLY A 241 -13.57 -0.71 17.87
CA GLY A 241 -14.79 -0.59 18.66
C GLY A 241 -16.04 -1.00 17.87
N GLY A 242 -16.15 -0.51 16.63
CA GLY A 242 -17.23 -0.83 15.71
C GLY A 242 -17.25 -2.30 15.32
N THR A 243 -16.08 -2.92 15.16
CA THR A 243 -15.94 -4.37 14.90
C THR A 243 -16.51 -5.19 16.04
N ALA A 244 -16.20 -4.82 17.29
CA ALA A 244 -16.75 -5.49 18.46
C ALA A 244 -18.28 -5.38 18.50
N LEU A 245 -18.83 -4.18 18.26
CA LEU A 245 -20.28 -3.94 18.21
C LEU A 245 -20.95 -4.76 17.09
N GLY A 246 -20.42 -4.69 15.87
CA GLY A 246 -20.94 -5.40 14.70
C GLY A 246 -20.96 -6.92 14.90
N PHE A 247 -19.87 -7.48 15.45
CA PHE A 247 -19.78 -8.90 15.75
C PHE A 247 -20.77 -9.30 16.86
N GLY A 248 -20.83 -8.54 17.95
CA GLY A 248 -21.72 -8.79 19.09
C GLY A 248 -23.20 -8.77 18.72
N LEU A 249 -23.62 -7.76 17.96
CA LEU A 249 -24.97 -7.61 17.42
C LEU A 249 -25.31 -8.78 16.48
N SER A 250 -24.44 -9.09 15.52
CA SER A 250 -24.63 -10.19 14.58
C SER A 250 -24.77 -11.53 15.28
N ALA A 251 -23.90 -11.81 16.27
CA ALA A 251 -23.97 -13.02 17.07
C ALA A 251 -25.27 -13.10 17.90
N ALA A 252 -25.69 -11.99 18.50
CA ALA A 252 -26.94 -11.92 19.25
C ALA A 252 -28.17 -12.19 18.36
N VAL A 253 -28.22 -11.59 17.16
CA VAL A 253 -29.27 -11.83 16.16
C VAL A 253 -29.30 -13.29 15.73
N LEU A 254 -28.14 -13.89 15.42
CA LEU A 254 -28.05 -15.30 15.04
C LEU A 254 -28.51 -16.26 16.15
N VAL A 255 -28.15 -15.96 17.41
CA VAL A 255 -28.59 -16.74 18.57
C VAL A 255 -30.08 -16.61 18.80
N TRP A 256 -30.63 -15.40 18.63
CA TRP A 256 -32.06 -15.13 18.74
C TRP A 256 -32.84 -15.85 17.65
N TRP A 257 -32.42 -15.72 16.38
CA TRP A 257 -33.05 -16.38 15.24
C TRP A 257 -33.08 -17.90 15.37
N ARG A 258 -31.98 -18.51 15.84
CA ARG A 258 -31.93 -19.97 16.06
C ARG A 258 -32.76 -20.48 17.24
N ARG A 259 -33.21 -19.61 18.14
CA ARG A 259 -33.92 -19.99 19.38
C ARG A 259 -35.38 -19.52 19.39
N SER A 260 -35.98 -19.22 18.23
CA SER A 260 -37.33 -18.68 18.15
C SER A 260 -38.42 -19.58 18.75
N ASP A 261 -38.14 -20.85 19.06
CA ASP A 261 -39.01 -21.69 19.87
C ASP A 261 -38.68 -21.62 21.38
N ARG A 262 -39.30 -20.63 22.03
CA ARG A 262 -39.67 -20.51 23.45
C ARG A 262 -38.54 -20.39 24.49
N ARG A 263 -38.44 -19.15 25.01
CA ARG A 263 -37.69 -18.62 26.17
C ARG A 263 -36.27 -18.12 25.85
N VAL A 264 -36.20 -16.84 25.49
CA VAL A 264 -34.97 -16.06 25.47
C VAL A 264 -34.38 -16.06 26.89
N ARG A 265 -33.27 -16.76 27.09
CA ARG A 265 -32.50 -16.71 28.34
C ARG A 265 -31.54 -15.53 28.28
N PHE A 266 -31.29 -14.94 29.45
CA PHE A 266 -30.35 -13.86 29.78
C PHE A 266 -29.00 -13.83 29.03
N GLY A 267 -28.56 -14.96 28.47
CA GLY A 267 -27.26 -15.10 27.81
C GLY A 267 -27.07 -14.33 26.50
N SER A 268 -28.11 -13.95 25.75
CA SER A 268 -27.93 -13.12 24.53
C SER A 268 -27.57 -11.67 24.86
N TRP A 269 -28.11 -11.14 25.95
CA TRP A 269 -27.81 -9.79 26.43
C TRP A 269 -26.39 -9.66 26.98
N ALA A 270 -25.82 -10.74 27.52
CA ALA A 270 -24.42 -10.76 27.97
C ALA A 270 -23.42 -10.55 26.82
N TRP A 271 -23.71 -11.06 25.62
CA TRP A 271 -22.84 -10.87 24.45
C TRP A 271 -22.89 -9.43 23.91
N ALA A 272 -24.09 -8.86 23.83
CA ALA A 272 -24.24 -7.45 23.43
C ALA A 272 -23.58 -6.51 24.46
N GLY A 273 -23.84 -6.74 25.76
CA GLY A 273 -23.25 -5.94 26.83
C GLY A 273 -21.72 -6.03 26.88
N GLY A 274 -21.15 -7.22 26.71
CA GLY A 274 -19.70 -7.40 26.65
C GLY A 274 -19.06 -6.68 25.45
N SER A 275 -19.73 -6.66 24.31
CA SER A 275 -19.22 -6.00 23.09
C SER A 275 -19.22 -4.48 23.22
N VAL A 276 -20.26 -3.91 23.85
CA VAL A 276 -20.33 -2.48 24.16
C VAL A 276 -19.23 -2.06 25.13
N ALA A 277 -18.95 -2.87 26.16
CA ALA A 277 -17.88 -2.58 27.12
C ALA A 277 -16.49 -2.57 26.47
N VAL A 278 -16.21 -3.52 25.55
CA VAL A 278 -14.96 -3.55 24.78
C VAL A 278 -14.84 -2.32 23.88
N ALA A 279 -15.90 -1.97 23.15
CA ALA A 279 -15.90 -0.79 22.28
C ALA A 279 -15.64 0.49 23.08
N ALA A 280 -16.33 0.68 24.21
CA ALA A 280 -16.11 1.83 25.08
C ALA A 280 -14.67 1.90 25.62
N ALA A 281 -14.08 0.76 26.01
CA ALA A 281 -12.71 0.72 26.51
C ALA A 281 -11.68 1.14 25.44
N VAL A 282 -11.85 0.68 24.19
CA VAL A 282 -10.96 1.04 23.08
C VAL A 282 -11.07 2.52 22.73
N VAL A 283 -12.28 3.06 22.66
CA VAL A 283 -12.52 4.50 22.41
C VAL A 283 -11.89 5.37 23.49
N VAL A 284 -12.01 4.98 24.76
CA VAL A 284 -11.40 5.73 25.87
C VAL A 284 -9.87 5.61 25.83
N ALA A 285 -9.32 4.45 25.48
CA ALA A 285 -7.87 4.28 25.38
C ALA A 285 -7.27 5.15 24.26
N GLY A 286 -7.89 5.20 23.08
CA GLY A 286 -7.45 6.07 21.98
C GLY A 286 -7.54 7.55 22.35
N MET A 287 -8.63 7.95 23.00
CA MET A 287 -8.80 9.33 23.48
C MET A 287 -7.72 9.70 24.51
N VAL A 288 -7.46 8.82 25.49
CA VAL A 288 -6.40 9.03 26.49
C VAL A 288 -5.06 9.18 25.79
N HIS A 289 -4.73 8.32 24.81
CA HIS A 289 -3.48 8.42 24.05
C HIS A 289 -3.30 9.80 23.40
N VAL A 290 -4.27 10.25 22.62
CA VAL A 290 -4.25 11.57 21.95
C VAL A 290 -4.15 12.73 22.95
N THR A 291 -4.83 12.65 24.10
CA THR A 291 -4.78 13.72 25.12
C THR A 291 -3.59 13.63 26.07
N SER A 292 -2.84 12.52 26.06
CA SER A 292 -1.72 12.26 26.95
C SER A 292 -0.37 12.59 26.35
N ALA A 293 -0.33 12.79 25.03
CA ALA A 293 0.79 13.47 24.40
C ALA A 293 0.96 14.79 25.16
N PRO A 294 2.13 15.04 25.78
CA PRO A 294 2.40 16.37 26.29
C PRO A 294 2.08 17.34 25.16
N ALA A 295 1.48 18.48 25.48
CA ALA A 295 1.64 19.63 24.61
C ALA A 295 3.13 19.99 24.71
N GLU A 296 4.00 19.15 24.15
CA GLU A 296 5.30 19.57 23.71
C GLU A 296 5.00 20.75 22.81
N GLU A 297 5.51 21.92 23.22
CA GLU A 297 5.66 23.04 22.30
C GLU A 297 6.19 22.41 21.02
N PRO A 298 5.46 22.55 19.90
CA PRO A 298 5.66 21.76 18.70
C PRO A 298 7.15 21.64 18.47
N ALA A 299 7.66 20.40 18.53
CA ALA A 299 9.05 20.15 18.23
C ALA A 299 9.30 20.82 16.88
N GLU A 300 10.15 21.86 16.88
CA GLU A 300 10.42 22.73 15.74
C GLU A 300 10.97 21.96 14.51
N ASP A 301 11.12 20.63 14.62
CA ASP A 301 11.78 19.73 13.68
C ASP A 301 10.84 19.01 12.70
N SER A 302 9.52 19.15 12.80
CA SER A 302 8.64 18.55 11.79
C SER A 302 7.31 19.30 11.66
N ALA A 303 7.24 20.17 10.65
CA ALA A 303 6.02 20.84 10.18
C ALA A 303 5.43 21.93 11.08
N THR A 304 6.25 22.59 11.91
CA THR A 304 6.08 24.04 11.96
C THR A 304 6.52 24.50 10.57
N PRO A 305 5.71 25.25 9.80
CA PRO A 305 6.28 25.99 8.70
C PRO A 305 7.50 26.69 9.31
N GLY A 306 8.69 26.49 8.75
CA GLY A 306 9.87 27.20 9.25
C GLY A 306 9.54 28.69 9.38
N PRO A 307 10.32 29.49 10.12
CA PRO A 307 10.16 30.95 10.06
C PRO A 307 9.96 31.44 8.62
N ASP A 308 10.61 30.78 7.67
CA ASP A 308 10.51 30.97 6.24
C ASP A 308 9.12 30.70 5.64
N ALA A 309 8.36 29.68 6.07
CA ALA A 309 7.05 29.38 5.48
C ALA A 309 5.89 30.21 6.07
N ALA A 310 6.02 30.70 7.32
CA ALA A 310 5.15 31.76 7.81
C ALA A 310 5.44 33.11 7.11
N GLU A 311 6.70 33.35 6.77
CA GLU A 311 7.12 34.51 5.98
C GLU A 311 6.65 34.39 4.51
N SER A 312 6.73 33.20 3.88
CA SER A 312 6.17 32.92 2.56
C SER A 312 4.65 33.10 2.50
N ALA A 313 3.93 32.74 3.56
CA ALA A 313 2.50 32.97 3.71
C ALA A 313 2.15 34.48 3.67
N ASP A 314 2.86 35.29 4.45
CA ASP A 314 2.69 36.75 4.45
C ASP A 314 3.03 37.36 3.07
N LEU A 315 3.98 36.78 2.34
CA LEU A 315 4.39 37.24 1.01
C LEU A 315 3.32 36.98 -0.07
N LEU A 316 2.48 35.95 0.08
CA LEU A 316 1.35 35.67 -0.82
C LEU A 316 0.10 36.51 -0.51
N ALA A 317 0.10 37.30 0.56
CA ALA A 317 -1.07 38.09 0.95
C ALA A 317 -1.29 39.34 0.08
N GLU A 318 -0.22 39.95 -0.44
CA GLU A 318 -0.29 41.19 -1.22
C GLU A 318 0.53 41.12 -2.52
N PRO A 319 0.09 41.78 -3.61
CA PRO A 319 0.90 41.95 -4.81
C PRO A 319 2.28 42.55 -4.51
N PRO A 320 3.38 42.07 -5.13
CA PRO A 320 3.41 41.19 -6.31
C PRO A 320 3.36 39.68 -6.00
N TYR A 321 3.03 39.26 -4.78
CA TYR A 321 2.92 37.85 -4.36
C TYR A 321 4.24 37.07 -4.33
N VAL A 322 5.38 37.77 -4.36
CA VAL A 322 6.72 37.19 -4.36
C VAL A 322 7.66 38.00 -3.47
N ALA A 323 8.67 37.36 -2.89
CA ALA A 323 9.65 38.01 -2.01
C ALA A 323 10.60 38.97 -2.76
N ALA A 324 10.89 38.63 -4.01
CA ALA A 324 11.97 39.21 -4.80
C ALA A 324 11.51 39.36 -6.26
N THR A 325 11.99 40.40 -6.95
CA THR A 325 11.52 40.75 -8.32
C THR A 325 12.62 40.81 -9.36
N GLU A 326 13.84 40.36 -9.07
CA GLU A 326 14.99 40.50 -9.98
C GLU A 326 14.76 39.81 -11.33
N ARG A 327 14.25 38.57 -11.31
CA ARG A 327 13.88 37.82 -12.52
C ARG A 327 12.66 38.45 -13.21
N VAL A 328 11.66 38.84 -12.42
CA VAL A 328 10.46 39.55 -12.89
C VAL A 328 10.82 40.82 -13.66
N ASP A 329 11.72 41.65 -13.12
CA ASP A 329 12.22 42.88 -13.73
C ASP A 329 13.01 42.61 -15.01
N ARG A 330 13.81 41.52 -15.05
CA ARG A 330 14.52 41.08 -16.26
C ARG A 330 13.54 40.72 -17.38
N VAL A 331 12.52 39.92 -17.07
CA VAL A 331 11.49 39.50 -18.04
C VAL A 331 10.71 40.72 -18.55
N ILE A 332 10.28 41.61 -17.65
CA ILE A 332 9.57 42.84 -18.02
C ILE A 332 10.44 43.74 -18.91
N GLY A 333 11.73 43.89 -18.58
CA GLY A 333 12.68 44.65 -19.39
C GLY A 333 12.87 44.05 -20.79
N ALA A 334 12.88 42.72 -20.91
CA ALA A 334 12.92 42.05 -22.21
C ALA A 334 11.65 42.31 -23.04
N TRP A 335 10.49 42.46 -22.38
CA TRP A 335 9.23 42.77 -23.05
C TRP A 335 9.15 44.18 -23.67
N GLU A 336 10.08 45.08 -23.37
CA GLU A 336 10.20 46.35 -24.09
C GLU A 336 10.54 46.14 -25.59
N GLY A 337 11.19 45.02 -25.92
CA GLY A 337 11.58 44.67 -27.29
C GLY A 337 10.58 43.77 -28.03
N SER A 338 10.02 42.77 -27.37
CA SER A 338 9.03 41.83 -27.91
C SER A 338 8.12 41.33 -26.78
N PRO A 339 6.80 41.18 -26.98
CA PRO A 339 5.90 40.68 -25.94
C PRO A 339 6.12 39.20 -25.58
N VAL A 340 6.99 38.49 -26.30
CA VAL A 340 7.36 37.11 -26.05
C VAL A 340 8.80 37.05 -25.56
N PHE A 341 8.98 36.59 -24.32
CA PHE A 341 10.28 36.32 -23.73
C PHE A 341 10.51 34.81 -23.65
N ALA A 342 11.66 34.35 -24.12
CA ALA A 342 12.14 32.98 -23.91
C ALA A 342 13.45 33.05 -23.15
N ASP A 343 13.50 32.40 -22.00
CA ASP A 343 14.66 32.42 -21.13
C ASP A 343 15.86 31.73 -21.81
N PRO A 344 17.09 32.28 -21.70
CA PRO A 344 18.28 31.67 -22.29
C PRO A 344 18.61 30.28 -21.73
N PHE A 345 18.02 29.87 -20.60
CA PHE A 345 18.20 28.54 -20.03
C PHE A 345 17.32 27.47 -20.65
N ILE A 346 16.35 27.84 -21.50
CA ILE A 346 15.45 26.90 -22.14
C ILE A 346 15.75 26.81 -23.65
N THR A 347 15.58 25.63 -24.23
CA THR A 347 15.73 25.46 -25.68
C THR A 347 14.36 25.51 -26.32
N VAL A 348 14.10 26.56 -27.09
CA VAL A 348 12.84 26.71 -27.83
C VAL A 348 13.14 26.74 -29.33
N ASP A 349 12.28 26.10 -30.12
CA ASP A 349 12.34 26.21 -31.58
C ASP A 349 12.09 27.67 -32.00
N PRO A 350 13.03 28.34 -32.69
CA PRO A 350 12.84 29.70 -33.15
C PRO A 350 11.61 29.88 -34.04
N ALA A 351 11.23 28.87 -34.82
CA ALA A 351 10.02 28.94 -35.64
C ALA A 351 8.75 28.98 -34.79
N ALA A 352 8.71 28.19 -33.71
CA ALA A 352 7.60 28.22 -32.76
C ALA A 352 7.51 29.57 -32.04
N LEU A 353 8.65 30.19 -31.68
CA LEU A 353 8.66 31.54 -31.10
C LEU A 353 8.15 32.60 -32.08
N GLU A 354 8.49 32.50 -33.37
CA GLU A 354 7.97 33.42 -34.41
C GLU A 354 6.45 33.25 -34.58
N ASP A 355 5.95 32.01 -34.58
CA ASP A 355 4.51 31.72 -34.64
C ASP A 355 3.78 32.26 -33.38
N LEU A 356 4.38 32.13 -32.20
CA LEU A 356 3.84 32.68 -30.95
C LEU A 356 3.84 34.21 -30.94
N ASP A 357 4.92 34.86 -31.38
CA ASP A 357 5.00 36.32 -31.47
C ASP A 357 3.93 36.86 -32.45
N ALA A 358 3.72 36.17 -33.57
CA ALA A 358 2.66 36.49 -34.53
C ALA A 358 1.25 36.32 -33.93
N ALA A 359 1.01 35.26 -33.16
CA ALA A 359 -0.26 35.01 -32.49
C ALA A 359 -0.54 36.06 -31.41
N VAL A 360 0.45 36.35 -30.57
CA VAL A 360 0.39 37.38 -29.52
C VAL A 360 0.13 38.76 -30.12
N ALA A 361 0.80 39.13 -31.21
CA ALA A 361 0.57 40.40 -31.91
C ALA A 361 -0.82 40.52 -32.54
N ALA A 362 -1.49 39.39 -32.82
CA ALA A 362 -2.83 39.35 -33.39
C ALA A 362 -3.95 39.30 -32.32
N ALA A 363 -3.60 39.12 -31.04
CA ALA A 363 -4.55 39.02 -29.96
C ALA A 363 -5.38 40.32 -29.79
N PRO A 364 -6.66 40.24 -29.35
CA PRO A 364 -7.53 41.41 -29.22
C PRO A 364 -7.19 42.31 -28.02
N VAL A 365 -6.35 41.83 -27.10
CA VAL A 365 -5.84 42.54 -25.92
C VAL A 365 -4.31 42.37 -25.85
N PRO A 366 -3.57 43.22 -25.13
CA PRO A 366 -2.15 42.99 -24.89
C PRO A 366 -1.92 41.65 -24.20
N VAL A 367 -1.05 40.81 -24.77
CA VAL A 367 -0.63 39.54 -24.19
C VAL A 367 0.89 39.57 -24.04
N HIS A 368 1.39 39.20 -22.87
CA HIS A 368 2.81 39.08 -22.55
C HIS A 368 3.10 37.64 -22.18
N VAL A 369 4.05 37.00 -22.87
CA VAL A 369 4.38 35.59 -22.65
C VAL A 369 5.82 35.46 -22.18
N ALA A 370 6.04 34.70 -21.11
CA ALA A 370 7.33 34.31 -20.61
C ALA A 370 7.45 32.78 -20.61
N ALA A 371 8.29 32.24 -21.49
CA ALA A 371 8.74 30.86 -21.42
C ALA A 371 10.02 30.82 -20.58
N VAL A 372 9.92 30.37 -19.34
CA VAL A 372 10.99 30.41 -18.33
C VAL A 372 11.04 29.07 -17.60
N PRO A 373 12.19 28.65 -17.04
CA PRO A 373 12.18 27.55 -16.08
C PRO A 373 11.59 28.05 -14.76
N VAL A 374 10.75 27.23 -14.14
CA VAL A 374 10.14 27.50 -12.83
C VAL A 374 10.61 26.42 -11.84
N ALA A 375 11.13 26.83 -10.68
CA ALA A 375 11.75 25.93 -9.71
C ALA A 375 11.31 26.29 -8.29
N GLY A 376 11.26 25.31 -7.38
CA GLY A 376 10.88 25.55 -5.97
C GLY A 376 11.76 26.56 -5.23
N THR A 377 12.98 26.79 -5.71
CA THR A 377 13.91 27.76 -5.10
C THR A 377 13.80 29.17 -5.68
N ASP A 378 12.92 29.37 -6.67
CA ASP A 378 12.69 30.68 -7.30
C ASP A 378 11.67 31.52 -6.53
N GLU A 379 11.50 32.79 -6.92
CA GLU A 379 10.63 33.72 -6.21
C GLU A 379 9.14 33.33 -6.18
N SER A 380 8.75 32.35 -6.99
CA SER A 380 7.39 31.82 -7.10
C SER A 380 7.19 30.45 -6.44
N ASP A 381 8.22 29.92 -5.75
CA ASP A 381 8.19 28.59 -5.12
C ASP A 381 7.72 27.48 -6.10
N GLY A 382 8.16 27.59 -7.36
CA GLY A 382 7.81 26.64 -8.40
C GLY A 382 6.38 26.77 -8.95
N ASP A 383 5.62 27.82 -8.62
CA ASP A 383 4.28 28.04 -9.14
C ASP A 383 4.24 29.07 -10.29
N PRO A 384 4.02 28.63 -11.55
CA PRO A 384 3.94 29.55 -12.68
C PRO A 384 2.77 30.54 -12.58
N GLU A 385 1.71 30.25 -11.80
CA GLU A 385 0.60 31.18 -11.59
C GLU A 385 1.09 32.37 -10.76
N VAL A 386 1.75 32.11 -9.64
CA VAL A 386 2.35 33.15 -8.78
C VAL A 386 3.30 34.03 -9.59
N LEU A 387 4.16 33.44 -10.42
CA LEU A 387 5.06 34.20 -11.29
C LEU A 387 4.30 35.07 -12.32
N ALA A 388 3.21 34.56 -12.91
CA ALA A 388 2.40 35.33 -13.85
C ALA A 388 1.76 36.55 -13.18
N HIS A 389 1.28 36.40 -11.94
CA HIS A 389 0.77 37.52 -11.16
C HIS A 389 1.86 38.51 -10.76
N ALA A 390 3.05 38.03 -10.38
CA ALA A 390 4.19 38.90 -10.08
C ALA A 390 4.57 39.77 -11.29
N LEU A 391 4.62 39.18 -12.48
CA LEU A 391 4.84 39.88 -13.75
C LEU A 391 3.74 40.90 -14.04
N ALA A 392 2.48 40.52 -13.87
CA ALA A 392 1.33 41.40 -14.10
C ALA A 392 1.35 42.63 -13.20
N HIS A 393 1.52 42.42 -11.89
CA HIS A 393 1.46 43.50 -10.90
C HIS A 393 2.71 44.39 -10.92
N THR A 394 3.89 43.82 -11.17
CA THR A 394 5.13 44.60 -11.25
C THR A 394 5.14 45.47 -12.51
N ARG A 395 4.63 44.96 -13.64
CA ARG A 395 4.49 45.76 -14.88
C ARG A 395 3.39 46.82 -14.75
N GLY A 396 2.26 46.48 -14.14
CA GLY A 396 1.16 47.41 -13.88
C GLY A 396 0.41 47.90 -15.12
N GLU A 397 0.50 47.17 -16.25
CA GLU A 397 -0.22 47.47 -17.49
C GLU A 397 -1.38 46.48 -17.70
N ASP A 398 -2.51 46.97 -18.23
CA ASP A 398 -3.66 46.09 -18.53
C ASP A 398 -3.29 45.07 -19.63
N GLY A 399 -3.54 43.78 -19.37
CA GLY A 399 -3.19 42.71 -20.29
C GLY A 399 -3.34 41.31 -19.70
N VAL A 400 -3.00 40.31 -20.53
CA VAL A 400 -2.89 38.90 -20.14
C VAL A 400 -1.41 38.54 -20.03
N TYR A 401 -1.01 38.02 -18.88
CA TYR A 401 0.37 37.64 -18.59
C TYR A 401 0.42 36.13 -18.51
N VAL A 402 1.23 35.49 -19.36
CA VAL A 402 1.30 34.04 -19.49
C VAL A 402 2.69 33.59 -19.11
N VAL A 403 2.78 32.67 -18.16
CA VAL A 403 4.03 31.98 -17.81
C VAL A 403 3.91 30.54 -18.27
N VAL A 404 4.91 30.06 -19.00
CA VAL A 404 5.06 28.64 -19.30
C VAL A 404 6.38 28.17 -18.70
N ASP A 405 6.27 27.21 -17.78
CA ASP A 405 7.41 26.46 -17.31
C ASP A 405 7.88 25.51 -18.42
N ALA A 406 8.99 25.85 -19.04
CA ALA A 406 9.52 25.06 -20.13
C ALA A 406 10.08 23.70 -19.69
N THR A 407 10.29 23.50 -18.39
CA THR A 407 10.86 22.25 -17.85
C THR A 407 9.78 21.19 -17.62
N SER A 408 8.65 21.58 -16.99
CA SER A 408 7.53 20.66 -16.75
C SER A 408 6.44 20.72 -17.83
N GLY A 409 6.44 21.74 -18.68
CA GLY A 409 5.38 22.02 -19.63
C GLY A 409 4.10 22.59 -18.98
N ARG A 410 4.13 22.88 -17.67
CA ARG A 410 3.04 23.57 -16.99
C ARG A 410 2.97 25.02 -17.47
N GLY A 411 1.77 25.58 -17.51
CA GLY A 411 1.62 27.01 -17.71
C GLY A 411 0.45 27.56 -16.90
N ALA A 412 0.51 28.85 -16.65
CA ALA A 412 -0.50 29.59 -15.95
C ALA A 412 -0.57 31.02 -16.51
N PHE A 413 -1.58 31.77 -16.07
CA PHE A 413 -1.79 33.13 -16.53
C PHE A 413 -2.34 34.03 -15.43
N ALA A 414 -2.14 35.33 -15.59
CA ALA A 414 -2.76 36.37 -14.79
C ALA A 414 -3.48 37.37 -15.72
N LEU A 415 -4.63 37.85 -15.28
CA LEU A 415 -5.44 38.86 -15.95
C LEU A 415 -5.41 40.15 -15.13
N LEU A 416 -5.02 41.25 -15.78
CA LEU A 416 -5.05 42.59 -15.20
C LEU A 416 -5.82 43.52 -16.14
N GLY A 417 -6.95 44.08 -15.71
CA GLY A 417 -7.74 45.02 -16.52
C GLY A 417 -8.29 44.41 -17.83
N VAL A 418 -8.54 43.09 -17.85
CA VAL A 418 -9.02 42.34 -19.02
C VAL A 418 -10.23 41.50 -18.65
N ASP A 419 -11.30 41.61 -19.43
CA ASP A 419 -12.37 40.61 -19.50
C ASP A 419 -11.97 39.59 -20.59
N PRO A 420 -11.65 38.33 -20.23
CA PRO A 420 -11.24 37.33 -21.20
C PRO A 420 -12.37 36.93 -22.17
N GLY A 421 -13.62 37.26 -21.87
CA GLY A 421 -14.78 36.86 -22.67
C GLY A 421 -15.15 35.36 -22.56
N SER A 422 -14.41 34.62 -21.75
CA SER A 422 -14.58 33.21 -21.38
C SER A 422 -14.42 33.05 -19.86
N ASP A 423 -14.77 31.89 -19.31
CA ASP A 423 -14.48 31.62 -17.90
C ASP A 423 -12.96 31.38 -17.74
N PRO A 424 -12.26 31.96 -16.74
CA PRO A 424 -10.84 31.66 -16.48
C PRO A 424 -10.54 30.16 -16.36
N TYR A 425 -11.51 29.35 -15.90
CA TYR A 425 -11.41 27.90 -15.87
C TYR A 425 -11.26 27.28 -17.27
N ASP A 426 -11.94 27.84 -18.28
CA ASP A 426 -11.82 27.36 -19.67
C ASP A 426 -10.42 27.68 -20.24
N LEU A 427 -9.84 28.84 -19.90
CA LEU A 427 -8.46 29.19 -20.27
C LEU A 427 -7.44 28.23 -19.63
N SER A 428 -7.59 27.94 -18.35
CA SER A 428 -6.74 26.96 -17.64
C SER A 428 -6.88 25.55 -18.20
N THR A 429 -8.11 25.16 -18.59
CA THR A 429 -8.38 23.86 -19.23
C THR A 429 -7.70 23.78 -20.59
N ALA A 430 -7.76 24.83 -21.41
CA ALA A 430 -7.09 24.86 -22.71
C ALA A 430 -5.57 24.70 -22.61
N MET A 431 -4.93 25.36 -21.63
CA MET A 431 -3.51 25.17 -21.34
C MET A 431 -3.20 23.73 -20.89
N SER A 432 -4.02 23.18 -19.99
CA SER A 432 -3.85 21.83 -19.43
C SER A 432 -4.02 20.74 -20.50
N ASP A 433 -4.98 20.91 -21.41
CA ASP A 433 -5.23 19.96 -22.50
C ASP A 433 -4.09 19.94 -23.54
N ALA A 434 -3.30 21.01 -23.65
CA ALA A 434 -2.12 21.06 -24.50
C ALA A 434 -0.92 20.29 -23.91
N MET A 435 -0.80 20.17 -22.58
CA MET A 435 0.37 19.61 -21.87
C MET A 435 0.82 18.19 -22.29
N PRO A 436 -0.06 17.20 -22.58
CA PRO A 436 0.39 15.81 -22.80
C PRO A 436 1.17 15.58 -24.11
N SER A 437 1.21 16.56 -25.01
CA SER A 437 1.75 16.40 -26.37
C SER A 437 2.67 17.52 -26.86
N ALA A 438 2.85 18.58 -26.06
CA ALA A 438 3.29 19.88 -26.53
C ALA A 438 4.73 20.26 -26.12
N ALA A 439 5.42 20.98 -27.01
CA ALA A 439 6.49 21.89 -26.60
C ALA A 439 5.91 23.09 -25.83
N SER A 440 6.67 23.71 -24.94
CA SER A 440 6.23 24.82 -24.05
C SER A 440 5.47 25.94 -24.78
N VAL A 441 5.84 26.23 -26.03
CA VAL A 441 5.17 27.26 -26.84
C VAL A 441 3.71 26.91 -27.20
N GLU A 442 3.38 25.64 -27.41
CA GLU A 442 2.01 25.24 -27.80
C GLU A 442 1.01 25.49 -26.67
N VAL A 443 1.45 25.42 -25.40
CA VAL A 443 0.62 25.75 -24.23
C VAL A 443 0.21 27.23 -24.26
N ALA A 444 1.14 28.13 -24.58
CA ALA A 444 0.84 29.56 -24.73
C ALA A 444 -0.05 29.83 -25.95
N LEU A 445 0.19 29.17 -27.08
CA LEU A 445 -0.65 29.29 -28.28
C LEU A 445 -2.10 28.86 -28.01
N ALA A 446 -2.30 27.75 -27.30
CA ALA A 446 -3.64 27.27 -26.94
C ALA A 446 -4.42 28.31 -26.12
N LEU A 447 -3.75 29.00 -25.19
CA LEU A 447 -4.38 30.10 -24.45
C LEU A 447 -4.69 31.29 -25.35
N VAL A 448 -3.77 31.71 -26.22
CA VAL A 448 -3.98 32.85 -27.14
C VAL A 448 -5.15 32.59 -28.09
N ASP A 449 -5.33 31.36 -28.56
CA ASP A 449 -6.45 30.97 -29.42
C ASP A 449 -7.81 31.12 -28.72
N GLU A 450 -7.89 30.86 -27.41
CA GLU A 450 -9.10 31.03 -26.61
C GLU A 450 -9.40 32.50 -26.27
N LEU A 451 -8.45 33.42 -26.43
CA LEU A 451 -8.64 34.86 -26.17
C LEU A 451 -9.42 35.60 -27.28
N GLY A 452 -9.99 34.92 -28.27
CA GLY A 452 -10.71 35.56 -29.38
C GLY A 452 -11.90 36.45 -28.97
N GLY A 453 -12.42 36.28 -27.76
CA GLY A 453 -13.49 37.09 -27.17
C GLY A 453 -13.01 38.22 -26.24
N ALA A 454 -11.72 38.27 -25.90
CA ALA A 454 -11.19 39.12 -24.83
C ALA A 454 -11.25 40.61 -25.16
N ARG A 455 -11.41 41.44 -24.13
CA ARG A 455 -11.51 42.90 -24.22
C ARG A 455 -10.82 43.54 -23.03
N LEU A 456 -10.23 44.71 -23.26
CA LEU A 456 -9.77 45.57 -22.17
C LEU A 456 -10.99 46.05 -21.36
N ASP A 457 -10.93 45.81 -20.07
CA ASP A 457 -11.88 46.28 -19.08
C ASP A 457 -11.11 46.70 -17.82
N PRO A 458 -10.72 47.98 -17.71
CA PRO A 458 -9.97 48.47 -16.55
C PRO A 458 -10.73 48.38 -15.22
N GLU A 459 -12.04 48.12 -15.25
CA GLU A 459 -12.86 47.88 -14.06
C GLU A 459 -12.96 46.38 -13.71
N ALA A 460 -12.44 45.49 -14.56
CA ALA A 460 -12.37 44.07 -14.27
C ALA A 460 -11.47 43.82 -13.05
N GLU A 461 -11.95 43.00 -12.14
CA GLU A 461 -11.18 42.59 -10.97
C GLU A 461 -9.95 41.81 -11.41
N ALA A 462 -8.78 42.20 -10.91
CA ALA A 462 -7.55 41.46 -11.17
C ALA A 462 -7.72 40.05 -10.62
N THR A 463 -7.33 39.05 -11.40
CA THR A 463 -7.21 37.70 -10.87
C THR A 463 -6.19 37.70 -9.72
N VAL A 464 -6.37 36.79 -8.76
CA VAL A 464 -5.41 36.54 -7.69
C VAL A 464 -4.97 35.07 -7.79
N PRO A 465 -3.68 34.76 -7.50
CA PRO A 465 -3.18 33.40 -7.65
C PRO A 465 -3.94 32.44 -6.73
N MET A 466 -4.14 31.20 -7.16
CA MET A 466 -4.85 30.21 -6.35
C MET A 466 -4.18 29.99 -5.00
N ALA A 467 -2.84 30.01 -4.96
CA ALA A 467 -2.07 29.91 -3.72
C ALA A 467 -2.46 31.00 -2.69
N ALA A 468 -2.62 32.25 -3.14
CA ALA A 468 -3.07 33.35 -2.27
C ALA A 468 -4.53 33.20 -1.85
N ARG A 469 -5.43 32.72 -2.72
CA ARG A 469 -6.84 32.46 -2.37
C ARG A 469 -6.97 31.39 -1.29
N LEU A 470 -6.27 30.28 -1.48
CA LEU A 470 -6.27 29.18 -0.51
C LEU A 470 -5.67 29.62 0.82
N HIS A 471 -4.71 30.54 0.79
CA HIS A 471 -4.14 31.12 2.00
C HIS A 471 -5.17 31.97 2.78
N ASP A 472 -5.91 32.83 2.09
CA ASP A 472 -6.97 33.66 2.71
C ASP A 472 -8.09 32.79 3.31
N ASP A 473 -8.53 31.76 2.56
CA ASP A 473 -9.54 30.81 3.01
C ASP A 473 -9.09 29.97 4.22
N THR A 474 -7.79 29.62 4.31
CA THR A 474 -7.25 28.83 5.43
C THR A 474 -7.06 29.66 6.70
N ILE A 475 -6.72 30.95 6.59
CA ILE A 475 -6.58 31.84 7.76
C ILE A 475 -7.93 32.13 8.42
N GLU A 476 -9.01 32.28 7.63
CA GLU A 476 -10.32 32.68 8.18
C GLU A 476 -11.16 31.51 8.73
N ASP A 477 -11.01 30.28 8.21
CA ASP A 477 -11.90 29.16 8.56
C ASP A 477 -11.27 28.03 9.40
N GLU A 478 -9.94 27.94 9.52
CA GLU A 478 -9.30 26.95 10.39
C GLU A 478 -9.06 27.50 11.80
N GLU A 479 -10.13 27.63 12.61
CA GLU A 479 -9.93 27.46 14.06
C GLU A 479 -9.22 26.11 14.23
N PRO A 480 -7.96 26.07 14.74
CA PRO A 480 -7.18 24.84 14.77
C PRO A 480 -8.01 23.79 15.49
N THR A 481 -8.53 22.83 14.72
CA THR A 481 -9.45 21.85 15.27
C THR A 481 -8.66 21.08 16.31
N ALA A 482 -9.03 21.31 17.58
CA ALA A 482 -8.32 20.73 18.71
C ALA A 482 -8.09 19.24 18.41
N PRO A 483 -6.93 18.63 18.74
CA PRO A 483 -6.63 17.24 18.39
C PRO A 483 -7.77 16.25 18.72
N LEU A 484 -8.54 16.55 19.76
CA LEU A 484 -9.74 15.80 20.13
C LEU A 484 -10.89 15.88 19.10
N GLY A 485 -11.09 17.03 18.46
CA GLY A 485 -12.03 17.24 17.36
C GLY A 485 -11.71 16.33 16.19
N ARG A 486 -10.46 16.32 15.72
CA ARG A 486 -9.99 15.45 14.63
C ARG A 486 -10.05 13.97 14.98
N TYR A 487 -9.64 13.61 16.19
CA TYR A 487 -9.82 12.24 16.72
C TYR A 487 -11.29 11.80 16.70
N ALA A 488 -12.21 12.66 17.13
CA ALA A 488 -13.61 12.28 17.30
C ALA A 488 -14.42 12.33 16.00
N ALA A 489 -14.37 13.45 15.28
CA ALA A 489 -15.20 13.74 14.11
C ALA A 489 -14.70 13.02 12.86
N ASP A 490 -13.40 13.15 12.58
CA ASP A 490 -12.80 12.71 11.31
C ASP A 490 -12.37 11.26 11.40
N GLY A 491 -11.79 10.85 12.53
CA GLY A 491 -11.35 9.46 12.73
C GLY A 491 -12.41 8.53 13.33
N LEU A 492 -12.78 8.78 14.60
CA LEU A 492 -13.52 7.83 15.42
C LEU A 492 -14.91 7.52 14.88
N LEU A 493 -15.66 8.52 14.45
CA LEU A 493 -17.04 8.33 14.00
C LEU A 493 -17.15 7.46 12.73
N PRO A 494 -16.40 7.73 11.64
CA PRO A 494 -16.37 6.85 10.46
C PRO A 494 -15.92 5.44 10.80
N GLY A 495 -14.86 5.29 11.62
CA GLY A 495 -14.37 4.00 12.07
C GLY A 495 -15.42 3.20 12.85
N LEU A 496 -16.08 3.84 13.82
CA LEU A 496 -17.03 3.21 14.75
C LEU A 496 -18.37 2.85 14.10
N LEU A 497 -18.88 3.71 13.21
CA LEU A 497 -20.24 3.58 12.67
C LEU A 497 -20.29 2.85 11.33
N ILE A 498 -19.23 2.91 10.52
CA ILE A 498 -19.23 2.38 9.15
C ILE A 498 -18.25 1.21 9.02
N LEU A 499 -16.95 1.47 9.14
CA LEU A 499 -15.90 0.49 8.82
C LEU A 499 -15.91 -0.69 9.80
N GLY A 500 -15.92 -0.40 11.10
CA GLY A 500 -15.90 -1.42 12.14
C GLY A 500 -17.07 -2.40 12.05
N PRO A 501 -18.34 -1.95 12.04
CA PRO A 501 -19.48 -2.86 11.98
C PRO A 501 -19.48 -3.78 10.76
N LEU A 502 -19.04 -3.29 9.59
CA LEU A 502 -18.88 -4.11 8.38
C LEU A 502 -17.89 -5.25 8.59
N VAL A 503 -16.70 -4.96 9.14
CA VAL A 503 -15.70 -5.97 9.50
C VAL A 503 -16.25 -6.95 10.54
N GLY A 504 -16.94 -6.46 11.57
CA GLY A 504 -17.56 -7.30 12.60
C GLY A 504 -18.58 -8.29 12.04
N VAL A 505 -19.41 -7.87 11.08
CA VAL A 505 -20.36 -8.74 10.36
C VAL A 505 -19.62 -9.79 9.54
N LEU A 506 -18.59 -9.40 8.77
CA LEU A 506 -17.79 -10.32 7.97
C LEU A 506 -17.11 -11.40 8.83
N LEU A 507 -16.51 -11.00 9.95
CA LEU A 507 -15.93 -11.94 10.92
C LEU A 507 -17.00 -12.89 11.47
N CYS A 508 -18.19 -12.38 11.81
CA CYS A 508 -19.29 -13.23 12.26
C CYS A 508 -19.68 -14.26 11.19
N LEU A 509 -19.80 -13.84 9.93
CA LEU A 509 -20.14 -14.70 8.79
C LEU A 509 -19.04 -15.74 8.50
N ALA A 510 -17.77 -15.45 8.77
CA ALA A 510 -16.66 -16.39 8.60
C ALA A 510 -16.54 -17.41 9.77
N PHE A 511 -16.66 -16.94 11.02
CA PHE A 511 -16.46 -17.78 12.21
C PHE A 511 -17.65 -18.70 12.51
N VAL A 512 -18.88 -18.26 12.25
CA VAL A 512 -20.08 -19.08 12.49
C VAL A 512 -20.09 -20.40 11.70
N PRO A 513 -19.85 -20.45 10.38
CA PRO A 513 -19.79 -21.70 9.63
C PRO A 513 -18.61 -22.56 10.06
N LEU A 514 -17.44 -21.96 10.34
CA LEU A 514 -16.27 -22.70 10.86
C LEU A 514 -16.59 -23.36 12.20
N TYR A 515 -17.20 -22.63 13.14
CA TYR A 515 -17.66 -23.17 14.42
C TYR A 515 -18.66 -24.30 14.24
N LEU A 516 -19.61 -24.17 13.30
CA LEU A 516 -20.58 -25.23 12.99
C LEU A 516 -19.93 -26.45 12.37
N LEU A 517 -18.97 -26.27 11.47
CA LEU A 517 -18.19 -27.33 10.85
C LEU A 517 -17.38 -28.09 11.91
N VAL A 518 -16.63 -27.38 12.77
CA VAL A 518 -15.88 -27.98 13.89
C VAL A 518 -16.82 -28.75 14.81
N ARG A 519 -18.02 -28.22 15.10
CA ARG A 519 -19.02 -28.90 15.91
C ARG A 519 -19.58 -30.15 15.24
N LEU A 520 -19.79 -30.13 13.92
CA LEU A 520 -20.22 -31.28 13.12
C LEU A 520 -19.14 -32.37 13.09
N VAL A 521 -17.88 -32.00 12.90
CA VAL A 521 -16.74 -32.93 12.88
C VAL A 521 -16.46 -33.52 14.27
N ARG A 522 -16.57 -32.72 15.34
CA ARG A 522 -16.40 -33.19 16.74
C ARG A 522 -17.59 -33.98 17.27
N ALA A 523 -18.76 -33.93 16.63
CA ALA A 523 -19.91 -34.77 16.95
C ALA A 523 -19.78 -36.20 16.39
N THR A 524 -18.58 -36.78 16.45
CA THR A 524 -18.32 -38.18 16.07
C THR A 524 -18.94 -39.14 17.12
N PRO A 525 -19.89 -40.01 16.73
CA PRO A 525 -20.60 -40.92 17.63
C PRO A 525 -19.73 -41.75 18.60
N GLY A 526 -18.50 -42.11 18.21
CA GLY A 526 -17.58 -42.93 18.99
C GLY A 526 -17.30 -42.42 20.41
N ARG A 527 -17.25 -41.09 20.61
CA ARG A 527 -17.06 -40.51 21.95
C ARG A 527 -18.20 -40.83 22.92
N ARG A 528 -19.41 -41.07 22.44
CA ARG A 528 -20.58 -41.44 23.29
C ARG A 528 -20.73 -42.95 23.47
N LEU A 529 -20.14 -43.77 22.59
CA LEU A 529 -20.23 -45.23 22.68
C LEU A 529 -19.39 -45.78 23.84
N ARG A 530 -18.17 -45.29 24.06
CA ARG A 530 -17.28 -45.78 25.14
C ARG A 530 -17.89 -45.61 26.55
N PRO A 531 -18.43 -44.43 26.93
CA PRO A 531 -19.12 -44.28 28.22
C PRO A 531 -20.37 -45.17 28.34
N THR A 532 -21.10 -45.38 27.23
CA THR A 532 -22.28 -46.23 27.23
C THR A 532 -21.90 -47.70 27.45
N ALA A 533 -20.91 -48.20 26.71
CA ALA A 533 -20.42 -49.57 26.85
C ALA A 533 -19.92 -49.85 28.28
N ARG A 534 -19.14 -48.93 28.87
CA ARG A 534 -18.68 -49.04 30.26
C ARG A 534 -19.81 -49.04 31.26
N ARG A 535 -20.84 -48.19 31.07
CA ARG A 535 -22.02 -48.16 31.95
C ARG A 535 -22.79 -49.47 31.91
N GLU A 536 -23.00 -50.02 30.72
CA GLU A 536 -23.72 -51.30 30.56
C GLU A 536 -22.89 -52.47 31.10
N ALA A 537 -21.56 -52.48 30.92
CA ALA A 537 -20.68 -53.47 31.52
C ALA A 537 -20.70 -53.39 33.06
N ALA A 538 -20.67 -52.18 33.63
CA ALA A 538 -20.80 -51.98 35.07
C ALA A 538 -22.16 -52.47 35.60
N ARG A 539 -23.25 -52.23 34.87
CA ARG A 539 -24.57 -52.78 35.20
C ARG A 539 -24.57 -54.30 35.18
N ALA A 540 -23.96 -54.92 34.18
CA ALA A 540 -23.86 -56.37 34.07
C ALA A 540 -23.02 -56.99 35.21
N VAL A 541 -21.90 -56.35 35.59
CA VAL A 541 -21.11 -56.75 36.77
C VAL A 541 -21.94 -56.65 38.05
N ALA A 542 -22.73 -55.58 38.21
CA ALA A 542 -23.60 -55.44 39.37
C ALA A 542 -24.71 -56.51 39.41
N ALA A 543 -25.32 -56.81 38.26
CA ALA A 543 -26.30 -57.89 38.13
C ALA A 543 -25.69 -59.26 38.46
N LEU A 544 -24.45 -59.52 38.02
CA LEU A 544 -23.75 -60.78 38.31
C LEU A 544 -23.51 -60.95 39.81
N LYS A 545 -23.05 -59.88 40.48
CA LYS A 545 -22.86 -59.88 41.94
C LYS A 545 -24.16 -60.12 42.70
N ALA A 546 -25.29 -59.61 42.20
CA ALA A 546 -26.60 -59.77 42.81
C ALA A 546 -27.19 -61.18 42.60
N ALA A 547 -26.88 -61.83 41.47
CA ALA A 547 -27.44 -63.12 41.09
C ALA A 547 -26.90 -64.31 41.92
N GLY A 548 -25.67 -64.23 42.46
CA GLY A 548 -25.05 -65.35 43.18
C GLY A 548 -24.78 -66.58 42.29
N ASP A 549 -24.76 -67.78 42.87
CA ASP A 549 -24.43 -69.05 42.20
C ASP A 549 -25.59 -69.65 41.38
N LEU A 550 -26.27 -68.84 40.55
CA LEU A 550 -27.36 -69.33 39.70
C LEU A 550 -26.84 -70.11 38.49
N PRO A 551 -27.43 -71.27 38.13
CA PRO A 551 -27.02 -72.07 36.96
C PRO A 551 -27.27 -71.39 35.60
N ALA A 552 -27.96 -70.25 35.58
CA ALA A 552 -28.08 -69.37 34.40
C ALA A 552 -26.80 -68.54 34.14
N GLY A 553 -25.80 -68.62 35.02
CA GLY A 553 -24.60 -67.79 35.05
C GLY A 553 -23.64 -68.04 33.89
N ASP A 554 -23.40 -69.28 33.48
CA ASP A 554 -22.26 -69.63 32.62
C ASP A 554 -22.23 -68.87 31.28
N GLN A 555 -23.38 -68.64 30.65
CA GLN A 555 -23.42 -67.87 29.39
C GLN A 555 -23.42 -66.36 29.63
N ALA A 556 -24.01 -65.90 30.74
CA ALA A 556 -24.00 -64.48 31.09
C ALA A 556 -22.60 -64.01 31.51
N VAL A 557 -21.89 -64.83 32.27
CA VAL A 557 -20.48 -64.64 32.65
C VAL A 557 -19.62 -64.59 31.40
N ARG A 558 -19.74 -65.56 30.49
CA ARG A 558 -18.98 -65.55 29.22
C ARG A 558 -19.21 -64.30 28.36
N ASP A 559 -20.45 -63.85 28.23
CA ASP A 559 -20.76 -62.62 27.50
C ASP A 559 -20.16 -61.39 28.19
N LEU A 560 -20.22 -61.34 29.52
CA LEU A 560 -19.65 -60.24 30.30
C LEU A 560 -18.14 -60.23 30.23
N ASP A 561 -17.47 -61.38 30.39
CA ASP A 561 -16.02 -61.52 30.26
C ASP A 561 -15.56 -61.06 28.89
N THR A 562 -16.24 -61.50 27.82
CA THR A 562 -15.95 -61.07 26.45
C THR A 562 -16.10 -59.55 26.30
N ALA A 563 -17.16 -58.96 26.86
CA ALA A 563 -17.35 -57.51 26.82
C ALA A 563 -16.27 -56.75 27.60
N LEU A 564 -15.85 -57.24 28.77
CA LEU A 564 -14.82 -56.62 29.60
C LEU A 564 -13.43 -56.74 28.96
N ILE A 565 -13.11 -57.89 28.36
CA ILE A 565 -11.87 -58.10 27.59
C ILE A 565 -11.77 -57.08 26.45
N VAL A 566 -12.83 -56.96 25.64
CA VAL A 566 -12.87 -56.00 24.53
C VAL A 566 -12.76 -54.55 25.02
N LEU A 567 -13.37 -54.22 26.16
CA LEU A 567 -13.29 -52.87 26.75
C LEU A 567 -11.95 -52.54 27.41
N GLY A 568 -11.16 -53.56 27.77
CA GLY A 568 -9.84 -53.42 28.39
C GLY A 568 -8.73 -53.01 27.41
N GLU A 569 -8.99 -53.16 26.11
CA GLU A 569 -8.04 -52.85 25.03
C GLU A 569 -8.36 -51.47 24.41
N ASP A 570 -7.99 -51.24 23.15
CA ASP A 570 -8.39 -50.07 22.37
C ASP A 570 -9.52 -50.40 21.36
N PRO A 571 -10.76 -50.61 21.84
CA PRO A 571 -11.86 -51.04 20.98
C PRO A 571 -12.27 -49.95 19.98
N ASP A 572 -12.48 -50.34 18.73
CA ASP A 572 -13.08 -49.47 17.73
C ASP A 572 -14.59 -49.26 17.97
N GLU A 573 -15.26 -48.46 17.13
CA GLU A 573 -16.69 -48.18 17.32
C GLU A 573 -17.59 -49.42 17.20
N LEU A 574 -17.21 -50.39 16.37
CA LEU A 574 -17.97 -51.64 16.23
C LEU A 574 -17.76 -52.54 17.44
N ASP A 575 -16.53 -52.60 17.95
CA ASP A 575 -16.19 -53.31 19.18
C ASP A 575 -16.93 -52.72 20.38
N LEU A 576 -17.04 -51.39 20.47
CA LEU A 576 -17.83 -50.72 21.50
C LEU A 576 -19.33 -51.04 21.40
N VAL A 577 -19.88 -51.12 20.19
CA VAL A 577 -21.27 -51.56 19.97
C VAL A 577 -21.43 -53.02 20.41
N GLY A 578 -20.51 -53.90 20.03
CA GLY A 578 -20.50 -55.31 20.41
C GLY A 578 -20.43 -55.51 21.92
N ALA A 579 -19.49 -54.85 22.60
CA ALA A 579 -19.36 -54.89 24.05
C ALA A 579 -20.62 -54.39 24.76
N THR A 580 -21.24 -53.30 24.26
CA THR A 580 -22.50 -52.78 24.79
C THR A 580 -23.63 -53.81 24.68
N VAL A 581 -23.74 -54.48 23.54
CA VAL A 581 -24.75 -55.51 23.28
C VAL A 581 -24.57 -56.72 24.19
N LEU A 582 -23.33 -57.24 24.30
CA LEU A 582 -23.01 -58.37 25.17
C LEU A 582 -23.28 -58.04 26.65
N ALA A 583 -22.85 -56.87 27.11
CA ALA A 583 -23.08 -56.43 28.49
C ALA A 583 -24.58 -56.33 28.82
N ARG A 584 -25.39 -55.71 27.94
CA ARG A 584 -26.85 -55.66 28.13
C ARG A 584 -27.49 -57.03 28.16
N ARG A 585 -27.02 -57.95 27.31
CA ARG A 585 -27.53 -59.32 27.26
C ARG A 585 -27.18 -60.10 28.52
N ALA A 586 -25.95 -59.97 29.01
CA ALA A 586 -25.50 -60.55 30.27
C ALA A 586 -26.33 -60.03 31.45
N ALA A 587 -26.44 -58.70 31.60
CA ALA A 587 -27.26 -58.07 32.65
C ALA A 587 -28.69 -58.61 32.64
N ARG A 588 -29.33 -58.67 31.47
CA ARG A 588 -30.71 -59.14 31.35
C ARG A 588 -30.88 -60.62 31.70
N ARG A 589 -29.95 -61.51 31.30
CA ARG A 589 -30.00 -62.94 31.69
C ARG A 589 -29.92 -63.11 33.20
N LEU A 590 -29.11 -62.28 33.85
CA LEU A 590 -28.92 -62.30 35.31
C LEU A 590 -30.13 -61.71 36.04
N GLU A 591 -30.75 -60.66 35.49
CA GLU A 591 -31.93 -60.00 36.06
C GLU A 591 -33.25 -60.79 35.85
N GLU A 592 -33.46 -61.37 34.66
CA GLU A 592 -34.74 -62.01 34.26
C GLU A 592 -34.69 -63.56 34.24
N GLY A 593 -33.52 -64.15 34.51
CA GLY A 593 -33.27 -65.60 34.40
C GLY A 593 -33.10 -66.10 32.96
N SER A 594 -32.88 -67.42 32.80
CA SER A 594 -32.52 -68.05 31.51
C SER A 594 -33.54 -67.82 30.38
N ALA A 595 -34.80 -67.53 30.70
CA ALA A 595 -35.84 -67.25 29.72
C ALA A 595 -35.70 -65.86 29.05
N GLY A 596 -35.02 -64.90 29.68
CA GLY A 596 -35.03 -63.48 29.28
C GLY A 596 -33.95 -63.03 28.28
N GLY A 597 -32.84 -63.78 28.12
CA GLY A 597 -31.66 -63.25 27.41
C GLY A 597 -31.10 -64.08 26.25
N GLY A 598 -31.82 -65.09 25.76
CA GLY A 598 -31.46 -65.83 24.54
C GLY A 598 -31.84 -65.14 23.22
N GLY A 599 -32.51 -63.98 23.29
CA GLY A 599 -33.05 -63.31 22.09
C GLY A 599 -31.97 -62.81 21.14
N ARG A 600 -32.23 -62.90 19.83
CA ARG A 600 -31.42 -62.24 18.79
C ARG A 600 -31.56 -60.73 18.90
N VAL A 601 -30.56 -59.96 18.47
CA VAL A 601 -30.58 -58.49 18.52
C VAL A 601 -31.07 -57.89 17.21
N CYS A 602 -31.48 -56.61 17.25
CA CYS A 602 -31.85 -55.87 16.07
C CYS A 602 -30.63 -55.64 15.16
N MET A 603 -30.68 -56.13 13.92
CA MET A 603 -29.59 -55.99 12.95
C MET A 603 -29.64 -54.67 12.16
N VAL A 604 -30.69 -53.84 12.31
CA VAL A 604 -30.65 -52.45 11.83
C VAL A 604 -29.75 -51.63 12.75
N ASP A 605 -30.00 -51.70 14.06
CA ASP A 605 -29.14 -51.08 15.07
C ASP A 605 -29.12 -52.00 16.31
N PRO A 606 -28.00 -52.69 16.56
CA PRO A 606 -27.86 -53.60 17.70
C PRO A 606 -28.11 -52.92 19.05
N LEU A 607 -27.94 -51.60 19.14
CA LEU A 607 -28.19 -50.82 20.34
C LEU A 607 -29.69 -50.64 20.63
N HIS A 608 -30.59 -50.92 19.68
CA HIS A 608 -32.03 -50.95 19.92
C HIS A 608 -32.48 -52.14 20.81
N GLY A 609 -31.58 -53.10 21.07
CA GLY A 609 -31.88 -54.28 21.88
C GLY A 609 -32.44 -55.43 21.07
N PHE A 610 -33.28 -56.25 21.71
CA PHE A 610 -33.71 -57.54 21.19
C PHE A 610 -34.71 -57.43 20.02
N ALA A 611 -34.60 -58.38 19.11
CA ALA A 611 -35.49 -58.52 17.97
C ALA A 611 -36.81 -59.15 18.37
N SER A 612 -37.89 -58.72 17.71
CA SER A 612 -39.25 -59.24 17.90
C SER A 612 -39.81 -59.88 16.62
N GLY A 613 -39.03 -59.93 15.54
CA GLY A 613 -39.44 -60.49 14.26
C GLY A 613 -38.35 -60.35 13.19
N LYS A 614 -38.68 -60.75 11.96
CA LYS A 614 -37.74 -60.69 10.82
C LYS A 614 -38.18 -59.68 9.76
N GLY A 615 -37.23 -59.09 9.05
CA GLY A 615 -37.50 -58.25 7.88
C GLY A 615 -36.22 -57.87 7.12
N GLY A 616 -36.40 -57.25 5.95
CA GLY A 616 -35.29 -56.86 5.08
C GLY A 616 -34.82 -55.41 5.21
N ILE A 617 -33.59 -55.16 4.74
CA ILE A 617 -33.01 -53.84 4.50
C ILE A 617 -32.52 -53.81 3.04
N PRO A 618 -33.24 -53.15 2.11
CA PRO A 618 -32.88 -53.13 0.69
C PRO A 618 -31.47 -52.58 0.44
N LYS A 619 -31.08 -51.52 1.18
CA LYS A 619 -29.77 -50.87 1.05
C LYS A 619 -28.57 -51.78 1.42
N ALA A 620 -28.80 -52.85 2.16
CA ALA A 620 -27.77 -53.82 2.55
C ALA A 620 -27.91 -55.15 1.78
N ASN A 621 -28.84 -55.25 0.84
CA ASN A 621 -29.18 -56.48 0.10
C ASN A 621 -29.39 -57.72 1.02
N ARG A 622 -30.04 -57.53 2.17
CA ARG A 622 -30.36 -58.62 3.12
C ARG A 622 -31.85 -58.63 3.44
N SER A 623 -32.52 -59.75 3.20
CA SER A 623 -33.98 -59.89 3.30
C SER A 623 -34.48 -60.60 4.58
N ASP A 624 -33.60 -61.26 5.34
CA ASP A 624 -33.97 -62.06 6.53
C ASP A 624 -33.23 -61.64 7.81
N LEU A 625 -33.30 -60.35 8.17
CA LEU A 625 -32.64 -59.80 9.35
C LEU A 625 -33.57 -59.78 10.57
N HIS A 626 -33.00 -59.97 11.77
CA HIS A 626 -33.74 -59.88 13.04
C HIS A 626 -33.90 -58.41 13.41
N LEU A 627 -35.13 -57.97 13.63
CA LEU A 627 -35.47 -56.55 13.83
C LEU A 627 -36.25 -56.35 15.12
N CYS A 628 -35.98 -55.27 15.86
CA CYS A 628 -36.82 -54.88 16.99
C CYS A 628 -38.20 -54.38 16.51
N GLY A 629 -39.19 -54.36 17.41
CA GLY A 629 -40.56 -53.96 17.08
C GLY A 629 -40.66 -52.56 16.48
N ARG A 630 -39.79 -51.64 16.88
CA ARG A 630 -39.73 -50.29 16.28
C ARG A 630 -39.26 -50.33 14.83
N CYS A 631 -38.20 -51.08 14.52
CA CYS A 631 -37.69 -51.19 13.15
C CYS A 631 -38.65 -51.96 12.23
N LEU A 632 -39.39 -52.93 12.76
CA LEU A 632 -40.42 -53.65 11.99
C LEU A 632 -41.56 -52.73 11.53
N ARG A 633 -41.96 -51.76 12.35
CA ARG A 633 -42.99 -50.76 12.00
C ARG A 633 -42.54 -49.75 10.93
N LEU A 634 -41.23 -49.62 10.68
CA LEU A 634 -40.72 -48.77 9.61
C LEU A 634 -40.79 -49.50 8.27
N THR A 635 -41.06 -48.75 7.20
CA THR A 635 -40.93 -49.26 5.82
C THR A 635 -39.46 -49.64 5.54
N PRO A 636 -39.19 -50.66 4.69
CA PRO A 636 -37.83 -51.13 4.45
C PRO A 636 -36.85 -50.04 3.98
N SER A 637 -37.32 -49.02 3.25
CA SER A 637 -36.51 -47.89 2.77
C SER A 637 -36.05 -46.92 3.86
N LEU A 638 -36.81 -46.82 4.96
CA LEU A 638 -36.50 -45.96 6.12
C LEU A 638 -35.58 -46.65 7.14
N ARG A 639 -35.35 -47.96 7.01
CA ARG A 639 -34.45 -48.72 7.87
C ARG A 639 -33.00 -48.39 7.50
N THR A 640 -32.39 -47.50 8.26
CA THR A 640 -30.98 -47.13 8.06
C THR A 640 -30.11 -47.91 9.05
N PRO A 641 -29.21 -48.79 8.58
CA PRO A 641 -28.34 -49.55 9.46
C PRO A 641 -27.39 -48.62 10.24
N LEU A 642 -27.06 -48.99 11.48
CA LEU A 642 -26.06 -48.31 12.29
C LEU A 642 -24.76 -48.18 11.50
N ARG A 643 -24.23 -46.96 11.44
CA ARG A 643 -22.98 -46.64 10.74
C ARG A 643 -21.85 -46.43 11.73
N VAL A 644 -20.78 -47.20 11.57
CA VAL A 644 -19.57 -47.16 12.39
C VAL A 644 -18.39 -46.65 11.55
N ALA A 645 -17.33 -46.19 12.21
CA ALA A 645 -16.07 -45.88 11.54
C ALA A 645 -15.50 -47.14 10.87
N GLY A 646 -15.19 -47.06 9.58
CA GLY A 646 -14.52 -48.12 8.83
C GLY A 646 -13.00 -47.89 8.72
N PRO A 647 -12.26 -48.81 8.08
CA PRO A 647 -10.78 -48.81 8.03
C PRO A 647 -10.14 -47.54 7.44
N ARG A 648 -10.87 -46.79 6.61
CA ARG A 648 -10.39 -45.54 5.97
C ARG A 648 -11.01 -44.29 6.60
N GLY A 649 -11.45 -44.37 7.86
CA GLY A 649 -12.15 -43.28 8.57
C GLY A 649 -13.56 -42.96 8.04
N ARG A 650 -13.99 -43.56 6.91
CA ARG A 650 -15.36 -43.38 6.36
C ARG A 650 -16.40 -44.13 7.20
N ARG A 651 -17.57 -43.52 7.39
CA ARG A 651 -18.72 -44.12 8.09
C ARG A 651 -19.42 -45.14 7.21
N VAL A 652 -19.26 -46.42 7.51
CA VAL A 652 -19.91 -47.51 6.75
C VAL A 652 -21.01 -48.17 7.59
N PRO A 653 -22.13 -48.59 6.98
CA PRO A 653 -23.08 -49.48 7.63
C PRO A 653 -22.37 -50.71 8.23
N HIS A 654 -22.62 -51.02 9.50
CA HIS A 654 -21.98 -52.16 10.14
C HIS A 654 -22.28 -53.49 9.42
N LEU A 655 -23.44 -53.59 8.75
CA LEU A 655 -23.81 -54.78 7.98
C LEU A 655 -22.94 -55.04 6.75
N LEU A 656 -22.21 -54.03 6.26
CA LEU A 656 -21.24 -54.17 5.17
C LEU A 656 -19.84 -54.57 5.69
N LEU A 657 -19.67 -54.68 7.00
CA LEU A 657 -18.46 -55.20 7.64
C LEU A 657 -18.64 -56.70 7.92
N ASP A 658 -19.07 -57.45 6.90
CA ASP A 658 -19.45 -58.86 7.03
C ASP A 658 -18.28 -59.82 7.19
N GLU A 659 -17.05 -59.32 7.09
CA GLU A 659 -15.84 -60.02 7.52
C GLU A 659 -15.64 -59.96 9.04
N ARG A 660 -16.30 -59.04 9.75
CA ARG A 660 -16.14 -58.88 11.22
C ARG A 660 -16.82 -60.00 11.98
N SER A 661 -16.16 -60.55 13.00
CA SER A 661 -16.75 -61.57 13.88
C SER A 661 -18.04 -61.07 14.56
N TRP A 662 -18.13 -59.79 14.88
CA TRP A 662 -19.37 -59.18 15.40
C TRP A 662 -20.55 -59.33 14.45
N VAL A 663 -20.34 -59.09 13.15
CA VAL A 663 -21.41 -59.05 12.16
C VAL A 663 -21.77 -60.45 11.68
N THR A 664 -20.79 -61.36 11.57
CA THR A 664 -21.00 -62.76 11.17
C THR A 664 -21.71 -63.58 12.26
N SER A 665 -21.29 -63.41 13.51
CA SER A 665 -21.90 -64.08 14.68
C SER A 665 -23.24 -63.45 15.12
N TRP A 666 -23.63 -62.34 14.48
CA TRP A 666 -24.79 -61.53 14.88
C TRP A 666 -24.70 -61.10 16.34
N TYR A 667 -23.57 -60.50 16.69
CA TYR A 667 -23.21 -60.07 18.04
C TYR A 667 -23.32 -61.21 19.05
N GLY A 668 -22.80 -62.37 18.66
CA GLY A 668 -22.75 -63.57 19.49
C GLY A 668 -24.11 -64.27 19.66
N THR A 669 -25.06 -64.07 18.74
CA THR A 669 -26.40 -64.73 18.82
C THR A 669 -26.50 -65.95 17.91
N ARG A 670 -25.68 -66.03 16.84
CA ARG A 670 -25.60 -67.18 15.94
C ARG A 670 -24.52 -68.15 16.37
N GLU A 671 -23.37 -67.63 16.76
CA GLU A 671 -22.18 -68.38 17.16
C GLU A 671 -21.59 -67.73 18.42
N ASN A 672 -20.98 -68.53 19.29
CA ASN A 672 -20.30 -67.99 20.46
C ASN A 672 -19.10 -67.15 20.04
N LEU A 673 -19.02 -65.93 20.56
CA LEU A 673 -17.87 -65.07 20.38
C LEU A 673 -16.82 -65.42 21.44
N SER A 674 -15.60 -65.72 20.99
CA SER A 674 -14.44 -65.80 21.87
C SER A 674 -13.80 -64.42 21.98
N GLY A 675 -13.49 -63.98 23.20
CA GLY A 675 -12.70 -62.77 23.43
C GLY A 675 -11.39 -62.80 22.65
N GLU A 676 -10.68 -63.92 22.63
CA GLU A 676 -9.40 -64.08 21.91
C GLU A 676 -9.54 -63.81 20.42
N LYS A 677 -10.58 -64.35 19.77
CA LYS A 677 -10.83 -64.14 18.34
C LYS A 677 -11.11 -62.67 18.03
N LEU A 678 -11.84 -61.98 18.91
CA LEU A 678 -12.13 -60.55 18.76
C LEU A 678 -10.87 -59.70 18.97
N LEU A 679 -10.00 -60.08 19.90
CA LEU A 679 -8.72 -59.42 20.12
C LEU A 679 -7.77 -59.59 18.94
N GLU A 680 -7.67 -60.81 18.39
CA GLU A 680 -6.86 -61.09 17.20
C GLU A 680 -7.33 -60.28 16.00
N GLU A 681 -8.65 -60.24 15.76
CA GLU A 681 -9.25 -59.44 14.70
C GLU A 681 -9.04 -57.92 14.88
N SER A 682 -9.02 -57.44 16.13
CA SER A 682 -8.76 -56.04 16.47
C SER A 682 -7.28 -55.68 16.25
N ARG A 683 -6.35 -56.53 16.67
CA ARG A 683 -4.89 -56.34 16.50
C ARG A 683 -4.39 -56.45 15.06
N ALA A 684 -5.11 -57.19 14.22
CA ALA A 684 -4.75 -57.36 12.80
C ALA A 684 -5.07 -56.11 11.94
N ARG A 685 -5.66 -55.06 12.52
CA ARG A 685 -6.08 -53.83 11.84
C ARG A 685 -5.22 -52.68 12.28
#